data_AF-A0A9D2Z426-F1
#
_entry.id   AF-A0A9D2Z426-F1
#
_cell.length_a   1.000
_cell.length_b   1.000
_cell.length_c   1.000
_cell.angle_alpha   90.00
_cell.angle_beta   90.00
_cell.angle_gamma   90.00
#
_symmetry.space_group_name_H-M   'P 1'
#
loop_
_entity.id
_entity.type
_entity.pdbx_description
1 polymer ?
#
loop_
_entity_poly.entity_id
_entity_poly.type
_entity_poly.pdbx_seq_one_letter_code
_entity_poly.pdbx_strand_id
1 'polypeptide(L)'
;MTLQQLVLIALLGPAWATAGLPCTQMFPSQQPPATADSVRPSDVAALFCVGLNEDRSELYTVLSKLQELLTVFNPRLISLLNVPQSPQHGTLMEQTNHMSLYLKTNQDMDMSLDWKLVLLFVQVDHLCACEQQQIPSLMSRVVADVDAALQLLHSQLNRTIVSVAVWDGEQDVIQRRKCPCGDTNSEGELILQRALLTHALQESLDELLVQRHWYSDRADFTVSLQDVAFIRDLSFYTQAGKPRSESTISKFTDKLMVKLWTGLLQPSLEARTDENEDRIRFPCPTEDQPFLRTERNSPSFHLREASPLSPALTGTELPCEDLSSSPSTPTSVHELRPGDIRVIAAVGDSLTAGNGIASGPNDILDVLRQYRGLSWSIGGDENLTTVTTLPNILKLFNHNLTGYSVGIGMQDSPEAFLNQAVAGAKSKDVPSQVRALVTRMKNDPRINFESDWKMITVFIGGNDVCDHCTNSLLFSELNYVQNVRESLDYLHKEVPRALVNLVEPLLVTPLREMHMDKTLKCPTWLVDILCPCVTLPKSNSEALQNVENKNRGYQEVLHGLVESGRYDTRSDFTVVIQPLLRDIVVPRLPNGRPDRSFFSADCFHLSQRAQTLMARALWNNLLEPLGHKTSKQEFNSSIELKCPTKNSPFIRTYNNSNYMYSGPSPTSVPISNWGSDFSCKNLDPSDTQPTSVHKLRPSDIQVVAALGDSITAGTGAKSRNLLELNRDYKGVSWSIGGDKTLETVTTLPNILRKFNPLLKGFSKGQGSIQKAFNMAVAEAKTSELPAQVQALIKAMKGNKDVDFGKDWKLVTIFIGANDLCTYCLDQNNLSPKNYSHNLMLSLDTLYKEVPRLLVNVVDVLQIDVLKTVKKNTLGCSLMQRISCPCVINPTENSPEFEEVRRINHKYQAEVEYLISGDRYDGKEDFAVVLQPFLHNFFIPHVGVGEADTSFFSINCFHLSERAHAEMAVSLWNNMVSPKPIRLLLFFSNMIYIQSLCRQLEPVGRKQAYNNFTYDRSKVRCPSEANPFIFTKTNSLPAPPTTAPTTPVWVPVLVGITSFLAGIVISQLVLSYCRRKRNRKGNDRVEMKTTVF
;
A
#
# COMPACT_ATOMS: atom_id res chain seq x y z
N MET A 1 -60.22 0.47 0.61
CA MET A 1 -59.66 1.19 -0.56
C MET A 1 -60.74 1.32 -1.63
N THR A 2 -60.87 2.48 -2.26
CA THR A 2 -61.91 2.79 -3.27
C THR A 2 -61.41 2.62 -4.71
N LEU A 3 -62.34 2.38 -5.64
CA LEU A 3 -62.16 1.94 -7.03
C LEU A 3 -61.27 2.84 -7.92
N GLN A 4 -60.98 4.07 -7.50
CA GLN A 4 -60.04 4.97 -8.21
C GLN A 4 -58.56 4.58 -8.05
N GLN A 5 -58.19 3.80 -7.02
CA GLN A 5 -56.80 3.34 -6.85
C GLN A 5 -56.45 2.11 -7.72
N LEU A 6 -57.45 1.38 -8.22
CA LEU A 6 -57.24 0.21 -9.08
C LEU A 6 -56.92 0.58 -10.54
N VAL A 7 -57.32 1.76 -11.00
CA VAL A 7 -57.07 2.22 -12.37
C VAL A 7 -55.64 2.74 -12.56
N LEU A 8 -54.99 3.24 -11.51
CA LEU A 8 -53.59 3.69 -11.58
C LEU A 8 -52.60 2.52 -11.66
N ILE A 9 -52.97 1.34 -11.14
CA ILE A 9 -52.12 0.14 -11.14
C ILE A 9 -52.21 -0.62 -12.48
N ALA A 10 -53.31 -0.46 -13.23
CA ALA A 10 -53.53 -1.19 -14.48
C ALA A 10 -52.94 -0.52 -15.74
N LEU A 11 -52.55 0.77 -15.67
CA LEU A 11 -52.01 1.52 -16.82
C LEU A 11 -50.47 1.65 -16.83
N LEU A 12 -49.78 1.09 -15.84
CA LEU A 12 -48.32 1.09 -15.76
C LEU A 12 -47.78 -0.32 -15.55
N GLY A 13 -47.77 -1.11 -16.62
CA GLY A 13 -46.85 -2.23 -16.76
C GLY A 13 -46.32 -2.30 -18.19
N PRO A 14 -45.08 -2.74 -18.47
CA PRO A 14 -43.98 -3.12 -17.58
C PRO A 14 -42.72 -2.28 -17.88
N ALA A 15 -42.30 -1.40 -16.97
CA ALA A 15 -41.00 -0.72 -17.08
C ALA A 15 -40.24 -0.64 -15.75
N TRP A 16 -40.70 -1.34 -14.71
CA TRP A 16 -40.02 -1.42 -13.41
C TRP A 16 -39.85 -2.90 -13.06
N ALA A 17 -38.91 -3.55 -13.72
CA ALA A 17 -38.30 -4.78 -13.23
C ALA A 17 -36.87 -4.42 -12.80
N THR A 18 -36.49 -4.87 -11.59
CA THR A 18 -35.20 -4.72 -10.88
C THR A 18 -35.10 -3.66 -9.77
N ALA A 19 -35.96 -3.76 -8.76
CA ALA A 19 -35.59 -3.56 -7.36
C ALA A 19 -36.51 -4.43 -6.50
N GLY A 20 -36.24 -5.74 -6.46
CA GLY A 20 -37.00 -6.68 -5.65
C GLY A 20 -36.72 -6.46 -4.16
N LEU A 21 -37.73 -6.71 -3.31
CA LEU A 21 -37.55 -6.88 -1.87
C LEU A 21 -36.37 -7.84 -1.61
N PRO A 22 -35.45 -7.55 -0.66
CA PRO A 22 -34.23 -8.34 -0.48
C PRO A 22 -34.46 -9.80 -0.07
N CYS A 23 -35.60 -10.08 0.58
CA CYS A 23 -36.00 -11.41 1.04
C CYS A 23 -37.38 -11.79 0.49
N THR A 24 -37.65 -13.09 0.32
CA THR A 24 -39.00 -13.61 0.03
C THR A 24 -39.97 -13.19 1.15
N GLN A 25 -41.19 -12.76 0.80
CA GLN A 25 -42.20 -12.40 1.79
C GLN A 25 -42.53 -13.60 2.68
N MET A 26 -42.18 -13.50 3.96
CA MET A 26 -42.61 -14.44 4.99
C MET A 26 -43.89 -13.90 5.62
N PHE A 27 -44.98 -14.66 5.57
CA PHE A 27 -46.21 -14.29 6.26
C PHE A 27 -46.07 -14.56 7.77
N PRO A 28 -46.70 -13.75 8.64
CA PRO A 28 -46.81 -14.07 10.07
C PRO A 28 -47.43 -15.46 10.26
N SER A 29 -47.01 -16.16 11.31
CA SER A 29 -47.60 -17.47 11.65
C SER A 29 -49.11 -17.32 11.89
N GLN A 30 -49.92 -18.26 11.39
CA GLN A 30 -51.39 -18.23 11.56
C GLN A 30 -51.82 -18.22 13.05
N GLN A 31 -50.96 -18.74 13.93
CA GLN A 31 -51.05 -18.61 15.38
C GLN A 31 -49.68 -18.18 15.93
N PRO A 32 -49.61 -17.33 16.97
CA PRO A 32 -48.35 -16.92 17.58
C PRO A 32 -47.55 -18.14 18.06
N PRO A 33 -46.23 -18.23 17.75
CA PRO A 33 -45.40 -19.36 18.13
C PRO A 33 -45.47 -19.63 19.64
N ALA A 34 -45.61 -20.89 20.04
CA ALA A 34 -45.71 -21.25 21.46
C ALA A 34 -44.36 -21.17 22.20
N THR A 35 -43.25 -21.26 21.47
CA THR A 35 -41.89 -21.28 22.02
C THR A 35 -40.98 -20.25 21.38
N ALA A 36 -40.01 -19.73 22.12
CA ALA A 36 -39.02 -18.75 21.64
C ALA A 36 -38.20 -19.30 20.46
N ASP A 37 -37.94 -20.60 20.48
CA ASP A 37 -37.09 -21.30 19.50
C ASP A 37 -37.72 -21.41 18.10
N SER A 38 -39.02 -21.11 18.00
CA SER A 38 -39.82 -21.18 16.77
C SER A 38 -40.32 -19.82 16.29
N VAL A 39 -39.79 -18.72 16.83
CA VAL A 39 -40.19 -17.35 16.46
C VAL A 39 -39.52 -16.95 15.17
N ARG A 40 -40.29 -16.54 14.18
CA ARG A 40 -39.80 -15.97 12.92
C ARG A 40 -39.70 -14.45 13.04
N PRO A 41 -38.90 -13.76 12.19
CA PRO A 41 -38.92 -12.30 12.15
C PRO A 41 -40.31 -11.69 11.97
N SER A 42 -41.20 -12.35 11.23
CA SER A 42 -42.58 -11.91 11.01
C SER A 42 -43.51 -12.06 12.22
N ASP A 43 -43.09 -12.83 13.24
CA ASP A 43 -43.86 -13.02 14.47
C ASP A 43 -43.50 -11.96 15.54
N VAL A 44 -42.43 -11.18 15.35
CA VAL A 44 -42.03 -10.11 16.26
C VAL A 44 -43.01 -8.95 16.14
N ALA A 45 -43.78 -8.71 17.20
CA ALA A 45 -44.77 -7.65 17.27
C ALA A 45 -44.18 -6.34 17.83
N ALA A 46 -43.09 -6.42 18.61
CA ALA A 46 -42.46 -5.22 19.15
C ALA A 46 -40.94 -5.30 19.29
N LEU A 47 -40.26 -4.18 19.05
CA LEU A 47 -38.81 -4.01 19.15
C LEU A 47 -38.45 -2.97 20.22
N PHE A 48 -37.59 -3.36 21.16
CA PHE A 48 -37.11 -2.51 22.24
C PHE A 48 -35.59 -2.50 22.34
N CYS A 49 -35.06 -1.42 22.91
CA CYS A 49 -33.65 -1.26 23.18
C CYS A 49 -33.40 -0.73 24.59
N VAL A 50 -32.41 -1.27 25.30
CA VAL A 50 -31.95 -0.81 26.61
C VAL A 50 -30.42 -0.76 26.65
N GLY A 51 -29.85 0.12 27.46
CA GLY A 51 -28.41 0.37 27.53
C GLY A 51 -27.91 1.44 26.54
N LEU A 52 -28.79 2.38 26.14
CA LEU A 52 -28.45 3.52 25.30
C LEU A 52 -28.65 4.83 26.08
N ASN A 53 -27.71 5.75 25.95
CA ASN A 53 -27.73 7.02 26.69
C ASN A 53 -27.86 8.27 25.79
N GLU A 54 -27.79 8.18 24.46
CA GLU A 54 -27.86 9.34 23.57
C GLU A 54 -28.76 9.14 22.32
N ASP A 55 -29.72 10.06 22.13
CA ASP A 55 -30.74 10.06 21.05
C ASP A 55 -30.17 10.46 19.66
N ARG A 56 -28.86 10.72 19.54
CA ARG A 56 -28.20 11.13 18.28
C ARG A 56 -26.98 10.27 17.91
N SER A 57 -26.98 9.02 18.36
CA SER A 57 -25.87 8.09 18.19
C SER A 57 -25.83 7.40 16.81
N GLU A 58 -24.64 6.97 16.38
CA GLU A 58 -24.49 6.07 15.22
C GLU A 58 -25.28 4.76 15.42
N LEU A 59 -25.32 4.27 16.66
CA LEU A 59 -26.07 3.08 17.05
C LEU A 59 -27.60 3.29 16.92
N TYR A 60 -28.11 4.48 17.22
CA TYR A 60 -29.50 4.84 16.97
C TYR A 60 -29.85 4.74 15.47
N THR A 61 -28.94 5.17 14.60
CA THR A 61 -29.11 5.05 13.14
C THR A 61 -29.15 3.58 12.69
N VAL A 62 -28.28 2.74 13.27
CA VAL A 62 -28.28 1.28 13.06
C VAL A 62 -29.62 0.65 13.47
N LEU A 63 -30.15 1.06 14.63
CA LEU A 63 -31.40 0.54 15.16
C LEU A 63 -32.62 1.01 14.36
N SER A 64 -32.63 2.25 13.88
CA SER A 64 -33.67 2.75 12.97
C SER A 64 -33.73 1.92 11.68
N LYS A 65 -32.56 1.59 11.10
CA LYS A 65 -32.47 0.75 9.91
C LYS A 65 -32.94 -0.69 10.18
N LEU A 66 -32.64 -1.24 11.36
CA LEU A 66 -33.15 -2.55 11.79
C LEU A 66 -34.67 -2.55 11.99
N GLN A 67 -35.23 -1.47 12.54
CA GLN A 67 -36.68 -1.30 12.67
C GLN A 67 -37.34 -1.30 11.28
N GLU A 68 -36.81 -0.52 10.33
CA GLU A 68 -37.33 -0.47 8.96
C GLU A 68 -37.34 -1.87 8.34
N LEU A 69 -36.26 -2.63 8.50
CA LEU A 69 -36.17 -4.01 8.05
C LEU A 69 -37.23 -4.92 8.71
N LEU A 70 -37.37 -4.89 10.03
CA LEU A 70 -38.35 -5.74 10.73
C LEU A 70 -39.79 -5.37 10.33
N THR A 71 -40.04 -4.11 9.96
CA THR A 71 -41.34 -3.66 9.44
C THR A 71 -41.67 -4.29 8.08
N VAL A 72 -40.66 -4.70 7.29
CA VAL A 72 -40.85 -5.48 6.05
C VAL A 72 -41.44 -6.87 6.35
N PHE A 73 -41.05 -7.49 7.47
CA PHE A 73 -41.54 -8.80 7.91
C PHE A 73 -42.87 -8.70 8.68
N ASN A 74 -43.03 -7.66 9.51
CA ASN A 74 -44.28 -7.38 10.22
C ASN A 74 -44.64 -5.88 10.10
N PRO A 75 -45.56 -5.51 9.21
CA PRO A 75 -46.00 -4.12 9.04
C PRO A 75 -46.70 -3.50 10.27
N ARG A 76 -47.06 -4.31 11.27
CA ARG A 76 -47.66 -3.88 12.54
C ARG A 76 -46.65 -3.78 13.69
N LEU A 77 -45.35 -3.86 13.39
CA LEU A 77 -44.29 -3.77 14.40
C LEU A 77 -44.40 -2.47 15.20
N ILE A 78 -44.51 -2.59 16.53
CA ILE A 78 -44.44 -1.49 17.46
C ILE A 78 -42.99 -1.32 17.88
N SER A 79 -42.37 -0.20 17.49
CA SER A 79 -40.99 0.10 17.88
C SER A 79 -40.94 1.37 18.71
N LEU A 80 -40.22 1.29 19.83
CA LEU A 80 -40.13 2.36 20.82
C LEU A 80 -38.71 2.89 20.93
N LEU A 81 -38.04 3.05 19.78
CA LEU A 81 -36.75 3.75 19.72
C LEU A 81 -36.85 5.20 20.22
N ASN A 82 -38.06 5.78 20.29
CA ASN A 82 -38.35 7.10 20.86
C ASN A 82 -39.43 7.04 21.94
N VAL A 83 -39.09 6.64 23.18
CA VAL A 83 -39.97 6.88 24.34
C VAL A 83 -39.70 8.30 24.86
N PRO A 84 -40.63 9.27 24.74
CA PRO A 84 -40.37 10.69 25.04
C PRO A 84 -40.07 11.03 26.52
N GLN A 85 -40.08 10.04 27.41
CA GLN A 85 -39.94 10.19 28.87
C GLN A 85 -38.98 9.16 29.49
N SER A 86 -38.14 8.49 28.69
CA SER A 86 -37.10 7.60 29.24
C SER A 86 -36.04 8.43 29.98
N PRO A 87 -35.51 7.98 31.14
CA PRO A 87 -34.37 8.64 31.77
C PRO A 87 -33.16 8.49 30.84
N GLN A 88 -32.91 9.51 30.01
CA GLN A 88 -31.83 9.55 29.00
C GLN A 88 -30.41 9.42 29.62
N HIS A 89 -30.27 9.43 30.95
CA HIS A 89 -29.01 9.30 31.68
C HIS A 89 -29.10 8.24 32.80
N GLY A 90 -30.09 7.35 32.75
CA GLY A 90 -30.32 6.33 33.77
C GLY A 90 -29.38 5.13 33.64
N THR A 91 -29.11 4.45 34.76
CA THR A 91 -28.40 3.16 34.77
C THR A 91 -29.13 2.11 33.93
N LEU A 92 -28.44 1.04 33.51
CA LEU A 92 -29.05 -0.06 32.75
C LEU A 92 -30.34 -0.56 33.43
N MET A 93 -30.31 -0.71 34.76
CA MET A 93 -31.47 -1.12 35.56
C MET A 93 -32.64 -0.13 35.55
N GLU A 94 -32.37 1.18 35.55
CA GLU A 94 -33.42 2.20 35.46
C GLU A 94 -34.09 2.17 34.09
N GLN A 95 -33.30 2.01 33.01
CA GLN A 95 -33.82 1.87 31.66
C GLN A 95 -34.66 0.60 31.51
N THR A 96 -34.18 -0.54 32.03
CA THR A 96 -34.91 -1.81 32.02
C THR A 96 -36.22 -1.73 32.80
N ASN A 97 -36.22 -1.12 33.99
CA ASN A 97 -37.43 -0.92 34.79
C ASN A 97 -38.45 -0.04 34.09
N HIS A 98 -38.00 1.08 33.50
CA HIS A 98 -38.88 2.01 32.79
C HIS A 98 -39.53 1.34 31.57
N MET A 99 -38.73 0.60 30.77
CA MET A 99 -39.24 -0.16 29.63
C MET A 99 -40.28 -1.21 30.06
N SER A 100 -40.00 -1.95 31.13
CA SER A 100 -40.92 -2.98 31.63
C SER A 100 -42.24 -2.39 32.16
N LEU A 101 -42.18 -1.25 32.86
CA LEU A 101 -43.37 -0.54 33.32
C LEU A 101 -44.22 -0.06 32.14
N TYR A 102 -43.57 0.54 31.13
CA TYR A 102 -44.24 1.01 29.92
C TYR A 102 -44.95 -0.13 29.20
N LEU A 103 -44.29 -1.28 29.04
CA LEU A 103 -44.83 -2.50 28.42
C LEU A 103 -46.10 -2.99 29.12
N LYS A 104 -46.18 -2.89 30.46
CA LYS A 104 -47.37 -3.28 31.23
C LYS A 104 -48.54 -2.32 31.09
N THR A 105 -48.28 -1.06 30.76
CA THR A 105 -49.30 0.01 30.69
C THR A 105 -49.81 0.30 29.29
N ASN A 106 -49.13 -0.18 28.25
CA ASN A 106 -49.49 0.10 26.87
C ASN A 106 -50.71 -0.74 26.43
N GLN A 107 -51.78 -0.06 25.96
CA GLN A 107 -53.04 -0.69 25.55
C GLN A 107 -53.01 -1.23 24.11
N ASP A 108 -51.99 -0.89 23.32
CA ASP A 108 -51.86 -1.29 21.91
C ASP A 108 -51.13 -2.65 21.72
N MET A 109 -50.68 -3.30 22.80
CA MET A 109 -50.03 -4.62 22.78
C MET A 109 -50.73 -5.61 23.70
N ASP A 110 -50.93 -6.83 23.21
CA ASP A 110 -51.34 -7.94 24.06
C ASP A 110 -50.08 -8.60 24.66
N MET A 111 -49.79 -8.22 25.90
CA MET A 111 -48.64 -8.73 26.66
C MET A 111 -48.59 -10.27 26.76
N SER A 112 -49.71 -10.97 26.56
CA SER A 112 -49.84 -12.42 26.66
C SER A 112 -49.73 -13.17 25.33
N LEU A 113 -49.89 -12.47 24.19
CA LEU A 113 -49.88 -13.05 22.85
C LEU A 113 -48.71 -12.58 21.98
N ASP A 114 -48.24 -11.35 22.16
CA ASP A 114 -47.29 -10.69 21.27
C ASP A 114 -45.81 -10.99 21.64
N TRP A 115 -45.02 -11.38 20.63
CA TRP A 115 -43.58 -11.60 20.78
C TRP A 115 -42.78 -10.30 20.73
N LYS A 116 -41.86 -10.14 21.69
CA LYS A 116 -41.01 -8.95 21.84
C LYS A 116 -39.55 -9.30 21.57
N LEU A 117 -38.85 -8.46 20.81
CA LEU A 117 -37.40 -8.50 20.66
C LEU A 117 -36.78 -7.35 21.46
N VAL A 118 -35.95 -7.68 22.45
CA VAL A 118 -35.24 -6.69 23.29
C VAL A 118 -33.76 -6.75 22.94
N LEU A 119 -33.20 -5.62 22.53
CA LEU A 119 -31.76 -5.46 22.31
C LEU A 119 -31.15 -4.79 23.54
N LEU A 120 -30.22 -5.48 24.21
CA LEU A 120 -29.53 -4.97 25.40
C LEU A 120 -28.08 -4.65 25.03
N PHE A 121 -27.72 -3.37 25.03
CA PHE A 121 -26.36 -2.93 24.75
C PHE A 121 -25.55 -2.72 26.01
N VAL A 122 -24.32 -3.24 26.04
CA VAL A 122 -23.35 -3.04 27.11
C VAL A 122 -22.24 -2.14 26.59
N GLN A 123 -22.18 -0.90 27.07
CA GLN A 123 -21.29 0.13 26.53
C GLN A 123 -19.89 0.09 27.19
N VAL A 124 -18.83 -0.03 26.40
CA VAL A 124 -17.43 -0.12 26.87
C VAL A 124 -16.80 1.26 27.08
N ASP A 125 -17.24 2.30 26.37
CA ASP A 125 -16.71 3.66 26.46
C ASP A 125 -16.99 4.38 27.79
N HIS A 126 -17.87 3.81 28.61
CA HIS A 126 -18.12 4.26 29.98
C HIS A 126 -17.20 3.58 31.01
N LEU A 127 -16.39 2.60 30.59
CA LEU A 127 -15.50 1.85 31.46
C LEU A 127 -14.13 2.54 31.51
N CYS A 128 -13.90 3.29 32.59
CA CYS A 128 -12.58 3.84 32.89
C CYS A 128 -11.85 2.98 33.91
N ALA A 129 -10.83 2.26 33.46
CA ALA A 129 -9.88 1.57 34.33
C ALA A 129 -8.50 2.19 34.16
N CYS A 130 -8.10 3.02 35.14
CA CYS A 130 -6.78 3.66 35.15
C CYS A 130 -5.66 2.70 35.57
N GLU A 131 -6.00 1.67 36.33
CA GLU A 131 -5.07 0.67 36.85
C GLU A 131 -5.59 -0.73 36.52
N GLN A 132 -4.71 -1.63 36.07
CA GLN A 132 -5.11 -3.01 35.73
C GLN A 132 -5.78 -3.75 36.89
N GLN A 133 -5.41 -3.44 38.13
CA GLN A 133 -5.97 -4.07 39.34
C GLN A 133 -7.46 -3.75 39.54
N GLN A 134 -7.95 -2.66 38.95
CA GLN A 134 -9.35 -2.24 39.03
C GLN A 134 -10.22 -2.96 37.99
N ILE A 135 -9.63 -3.46 36.90
CA ILE A 135 -10.34 -4.06 35.76
C ILE A 135 -11.24 -5.24 36.18
N PRO A 136 -10.77 -6.25 36.95
CA PRO A 136 -11.63 -7.38 37.32
C PRO A 136 -12.87 -6.94 38.11
N SER A 137 -12.70 -6.01 39.06
CA SER A 137 -13.82 -5.49 39.86
C SER A 137 -14.82 -4.69 39.04
N LEU A 138 -14.33 -3.95 38.03
CA LEU A 138 -15.17 -3.20 37.10
C LEU A 138 -15.96 -4.16 36.19
N MET A 139 -15.30 -5.18 35.63
CA MET A 139 -15.96 -6.21 34.82
C MET A 139 -17.04 -6.93 35.62
N SER A 140 -16.74 -7.41 36.83
CA SER A 140 -17.72 -8.09 37.68
C SER A 140 -18.94 -7.22 38.00
N ARG A 141 -18.76 -5.90 38.17
CA ARG A 141 -19.86 -4.97 38.39
C ARG A 141 -20.75 -4.85 37.15
N VAL A 142 -20.16 -4.64 35.97
CA VAL A 142 -20.91 -4.55 34.70
C VAL A 142 -21.68 -5.83 34.42
N VAL A 143 -21.03 -6.99 34.61
CA VAL A 143 -21.66 -8.31 34.43
C VAL A 143 -22.80 -8.50 35.43
N ALA A 144 -22.65 -8.06 36.68
CA ALA A 144 -23.72 -8.12 37.68
C ALA A 144 -24.91 -7.18 37.34
N ASP A 145 -24.64 -6.00 36.79
CA ASP A 145 -25.69 -5.08 36.33
C ASP A 145 -26.48 -5.69 35.16
N VAL A 146 -25.80 -6.39 34.24
CA VAL A 146 -26.45 -7.14 33.15
C VAL A 146 -27.24 -8.33 33.70
N ASP A 147 -26.69 -9.11 34.64
CA ASP A 147 -27.41 -10.21 35.31
C ASP A 147 -28.71 -9.66 35.94
N ALA A 148 -28.64 -8.58 36.72
CA ALA A 148 -29.79 -7.96 37.34
C ALA A 148 -30.86 -7.50 36.33
N ALA A 149 -30.42 -6.91 35.20
CA ALA A 149 -31.33 -6.46 34.14
C ALA A 149 -32.03 -7.65 33.47
N LEU A 150 -31.30 -8.73 33.18
CA LEU A 150 -31.86 -9.95 32.60
C LEU A 150 -32.84 -10.64 33.55
N GLN A 151 -32.54 -10.72 34.85
CA GLN A 151 -33.48 -11.24 35.86
C GLN A 151 -34.78 -10.44 35.90
N LEU A 152 -34.67 -9.11 35.83
CA LEU A 152 -35.83 -8.23 35.81
C LEU A 152 -36.68 -8.48 34.56
N LEU A 153 -36.07 -8.58 33.37
CA LEU A 153 -36.79 -8.88 32.12
C LEU A 153 -37.46 -10.25 32.18
N HIS A 154 -36.76 -11.29 32.65
CA HIS A 154 -37.28 -12.65 32.77
C HIS A 154 -38.48 -12.72 33.72
N SER A 155 -38.43 -11.98 34.85
CA SER A 155 -39.52 -11.98 35.84
C SER A 155 -40.76 -11.18 35.40
N GLN A 156 -40.61 -10.19 34.51
CA GLN A 156 -41.68 -9.26 34.19
C GLN A 156 -42.28 -9.42 32.80
N LEU A 157 -41.55 -10.07 31.88
CA LEU A 157 -41.96 -10.21 30.49
C LEU A 157 -42.26 -11.66 30.13
N ASN A 158 -43.26 -11.81 29.25
CA ASN A 158 -43.64 -13.06 28.60
C ASN A 158 -43.41 -12.91 27.09
N ARG A 159 -43.19 -14.04 26.39
CA ARG A 159 -42.95 -14.08 24.94
C ARG A 159 -41.86 -13.10 24.50
N THR A 160 -40.65 -13.25 25.02
CA THR A 160 -39.56 -12.28 24.81
C THR A 160 -38.26 -12.98 24.39
N ILE A 161 -37.62 -12.43 23.36
CA ILE A 161 -36.25 -12.78 22.96
C ILE A 161 -35.36 -11.59 23.32
N VAL A 162 -34.34 -11.82 24.13
CA VAL A 162 -33.34 -10.80 24.49
C VAL A 162 -32.04 -11.09 23.76
N SER A 163 -31.52 -10.12 23.01
CA SER A 163 -30.21 -10.19 22.39
C SER A 163 -29.26 -9.20 23.06
N VAL A 164 -28.22 -9.72 23.71
CA VAL A 164 -27.18 -8.95 24.39
C VAL A 164 -26.06 -8.64 23.40
N ALA A 165 -25.61 -7.39 23.37
CA ALA A 165 -24.58 -6.89 22.46
C ALA A 165 -23.58 -5.99 23.20
N VAL A 166 -22.27 -6.26 23.08
CA VAL A 166 -21.23 -5.36 23.58
C VAL A 166 -20.98 -4.26 22.55
N TRP A 167 -21.00 -2.99 22.95
CA TRP A 167 -20.79 -1.81 22.08
C TRP A 167 -19.53 -1.06 22.48
N ASP A 168 -18.65 -0.76 21.51
CA ASP A 168 -17.37 -0.10 21.80
C ASP A 168 -17.49 1.39 22.14
N GLY A 169 -18.49 2.14 21.66
CA GLY A 169 -18.80 3.55 22.04
C GLY A 169 -18.89 4.57 20.89
N GLU A 170 -19.02 5.89 21.17
CA GLU A 170 -19.14 7.00 20.17
C GLU A 170 -17.87 7.87 19.95
N GLN A 171 -17.75 8.65 18.85
CA GLN A 171 -16.47 9.30 18.47
C GLN A 171 -16.22 10.61 19.24
N ASP A 172 -17.27 11.42 19.39
CA ASP A 172 -17.18 12.71 20.10
C ASP A 172 -16.97 12.53 21.60
N VAL A 173 -17.38 11.40 22.17
CA VAL A 173 -17.17 11.05 23.59
C VAL A 173 -15.73 10.56 23.83
N ILE A 174 -15.09 9.87 22.88
CA ILE A 174 -13.70 9.40 23.00
C ILE A 174 -12.71 10.56 23.16
N GLN A 175 -12.92 11.66 22.43
CA GLN A 175 -12.04 12.83 22.55
C GLN A 175 -12.39 13.74 23.73
N ARG A 176 -13.66 13.76 24.17
CA ARG A 176 -14.15 14.65 25.25
C ARG A 176 -14.08 14.04 26.64
N ARG A 177 -14.18 12.71 26.76
CA ARG A 177 -14.01 11.96 28.01
C ARG A 177 -12.76 11.09 27.90
N LYS A 178 -11.58 11.74 27.90
CA LYS A 178 -10.38 11.06 28.39
C LYS A 178 -10.73 10.54 29.77
N CYS A 179 -10.59 9.23 30.02
CA CYS A 179 -10.59 8.77 31.39
C CYS A 179 -9.59 9.63 32.17
N PRO A 180 -9.93 10.14 33.38
CA PRO A 180 -9.10 11.10 34.11
C PRO A 180 -7.75 10.55 34.59
N CYS A 181 -7.36 9.37 34.11
CA CYS A 181 -6.05 8.78 34.21
C CYS A 181 -5.06 9.65 33.42
N GLY A 182 -3.90 9.98 34.00
CA GLY A 182 -2.97 10.99 33.49
C GLY A 182 -2.56 10.89 32.02
N ASP A 183 -2.01 11.99 31.50
CA ASP A 183 -1.69 12.28 30.08
C ASP A 183 -0.63 11.37 29.39
N THR A 184 -0.40 10.15 29.85
CA THR A 184 0.79 9.35 29.46
C THR A 184 0.59 8.24 28.44
N ASN A 185 -0.64 7.91 28.04
CA ASN A 185 -0.87 6.75 27.16
C ASN A 185 -0.77 7.15 25.68
N SER A 186 0.05 6.42 24.92
CA SER A 186 0.13 6.60 23.47
C SER A 186 -1.20 6.20 22.80
N GLU A 187 -1.49 6.76 21.63
CA GLU A 187 -2.71 6.44 20.86
C GLU A 187 -2.87 4.93 20.63
N GLY A 188 -1.77 4.22 20.35
CA GLY A 188 -1.78 2.77 20.15
C GLY A 188 -2.08 1.98 21.43
N GLU A 189 -1.61 2.45 22.59
CA GLU A 189 -1.86 1.81 23.89
C GLU A 189 -3.34 1.93 24.30
N LEU A 190 -3.98 3.06 24.00
CA LEU A 190 -5.41 3.27 24.22
C LEU A 190 -6.28 2.37 23.34
N ILE A 191 -5.89 2.18 22.07
CA ILE A 191 -6.57 1.26 21.14
C ILE A 191 -6.49 -0.17 21.67
N LEU A 192 -5.28 -0.62 22.07
CA LEU A 192 -5.06 -1.94 22.64
C LEU A 192 -5.90 -2.16 23.91
N GLN A 193 -5.88 -1.20 24.84
CA GLN A 193 -6.65 -1.27 26.09
C GLN A 193 -8.15 -1.40 25.83
N ARG A 194 -8.71 -0.59 24.94
CA ARG A 194 -10.15 -0.65 24.64
C ARG A 194 -10.53 -1.97 23.99
N ALA A 195 -9.77 -2.42 22.99
CA ALA A 195 -10.07 -3.65 22.28
C ALA A 195 -10.03 -4.88 23.21
N LEU A 196 -9.05 -4.94 24.12
CA LEU A 196 -8.93 -6.02 25.11
C LEU A 196 -10.04 -5.96 26.17
N LEU A 197 -10.43 -4.77 26.65
CA LEU A 197 -11.58 -4.60 27.55
C LEU A 197 -12.90 -5.07 26.91
N THR A 198 -13.12 -4.70 25.64
CA THR A 198 -14.28 -5.17 24.87
C THR A 198 -14.32 -6.70 24.80
N HIS A 199 -13.18 -7.34 24.58
CA HIS A 199 -13.10 -8.80 24.48
C HIS A 199 -13.34 -9.49 25.81
N ALA A 200 -12.70 -9.01 26.87
CA ALA A 200 -12.86 -9.57 28.20
C ALA A 200 -14.32 -9.47 28.69
N LEU A 201 -14.99 -8.36 28.39
CA LEU A 201 -16.40 -8.19 28.72
C LEU A 201 -17.28 -9.14 27.91
N GLN A 202 -17.00 -9.32 26.62
CA GLN A 202 -17.70 -10.28 25.77
C GLN A 202 -17.61 -11.71 26.32
N GLU A 203 -16.41 -12.18 26.68
CA GLU A 203 -16.21 -13.51 27.28
C GLU A 203 -16.89 -13.63 28.66
N SER A 204 -16.80 -12.60 29.50
CA SER A 204 -17.43 -12.62 30.83
C SER A 204 -18.96 -12.69 30.76
N LEU A 205 -19.56 -12.05 29.74
CA LEU A 205 -21.00 -12.14 29.48
C LEU A 205 -21.39 -13.50 28.89
N ASP A 206 -20.55 -14.11 28.05
CA ASP A 206 -20.78 -15.49 27.58
C ASP A 206 -20.78 -16.46 28.77
N GLU A 207 -19.77 -16.39 29.63
CA GLU A 207 -19.68 -17.20 30.85
C GLU A 207 -20.90 -17.01 31.76
N LEU A 208 -21.38 -15.77 31.91
CA LEU A 208 -22.60 -15.49 32.67
C LEU A 208 -23.79 -16.27 32.11
N LEU A 209 -24.02 -16.21 30.79
CA LEU A 209 -25.16 -16.87 30.15
C LEU A 209 -25.05 -18.40 30.22
N VAL A 210 -23.84 -18.95 30.13
CA VAL A 210 -23.58 -20.39 30.35
C VAL A 210 -23.93 -20.80 31.78
N GLN A 211 -23.47 -20.05 32.78
CA GLN A 211 -23.74 -20.34 34.18
C GLN A 211 -25.23 -20.18 34.52
N ARG A 212 -25.88 -19.18 33.93
CA ARG A 212 -27.29 -18.83 34.12
C ARG A 212 -28.20 -19.42 33.03
N HIS A 213 -27.98 -20.69 32.68
CA HIS A 213 -28.81 -21.44 31.71
C HIS A 213 -30.33 -21.39 31.97
N TRP A 214 -30.76 -21.06 33.18
CA TRP A 214 -32.18 -20.90 33.54
C TRP A 214 -32.84 -19.67 32.89
N TYR A 215 -32.11 -18.74 32.29
CA TYR A 215 -32.74 -17.66 31.50
C TYR A 215 -33.61 -18.19 30.36
N SER A 216 -33.41 -19.44 29.93
CA SER A 216 -34.23 -20.13 28.92
C SER A 216 -35.00 -21.32 29.51
N ASP A 217 -35.29 -21.31 30.82
CA ASP A 217 -36.09 -22.32 31.51
C ASP A 217 -37.57 -22.29 31.09
N ARG A 218 -38.05 -21.11 30.71
CA ARG A 218 -39.38 -20.87 30.17
C ARG A 218 -39.41 -21.10 28.66
N ALA A 219 -40.50 -21.68 28.19
CA ALA A 219 -40.72 -21.87 26.76
C ALA A 219 -40.86 -20.53 26.00
N ASP A 220 -41.31 -19.48 26.67
CA ASP A 220 -41.65 -18.19 26.09
C ASP A 220 -40.62 -17.08 26.36
N PHE A 221 -39.41 -17.42 26.86
CA PHE A 221 -38.36 -16.44 27.12
C PHE A 221 -36.99 -17.03 26.78
N THR A 222 -36.11 -16.24 26.16
CA THR A 222 -34.73 -16.67 25.91
C THR A 222 -33.78 -15.49 25.83
N VAL A 223 -32.51 -15.73 26.14
CA VAL A 223 -31.42 -14.75 26.06
C VAL A 223 -30.32 -15.32 25.17
N SER A 224 -29.81 -14.51 24.25
CA SER A 224 -28.64 -14.85 23.44
C SER A 224 -27.64 -13.70 23.43
N LEU A 225 -26.34 -14.04 23.40
CA LEU A 225 -25.26 -13.08 23.21
C LEU A 225 -24.91 -13.02 21.72
N GLN A 226 -24.69 -11.81 21.20
CA GLN A 226 -24.17 -11.61 19.86
C GLN A 226 -22.73 -12.12 19.78
N ASP A 227 -22.41 -13.01 18.83
CA ASP A 227 -21.11 -13.70 18.73
C ASP A 227 -19.90 -12.74 18.60
N VAL A 228 -20.12 -11.51 18.15
CA VAL A 228 -19.07 -10.52 17.94
C VAL A 228 -19.52 -9.18 18.51
N ALA A 229 -18.64 -8.53 19.28
CA ALA A 229 -18.86 -7.17 19.73
C ALA A 229 -19.10 -6.21 18.56
N PHE A 230 -19.96 -5.23 18.80
CA PHE A 230 -20.25 -4.14 17.87
C PHE A 230 -19.19 -3.08 18.05
N ILE A 231 -18.24 -3.10 17.12
CA ILE A 231 -17.05 -2.25 17.10
C ILE A 231 -17.09 -1.46 15.81
N ARG A 232 -16.67 -0.20 15.85
CA ARG A 232 -16.58 0.61 14.64
C ARG A 232 -15.54 0.05 13.66
N ASP A 233 -15.84 0.17 12.38
CA ASP A 233 -14.97 -0.25 11.27
C ASP A 233 -13.63 0.50 11.39
N LEU A 234 -12.50 -0.19 11.26
CA LEU A 234 -11.16 0.37 11.49
C LEU A 234 -10.79 1.55 10.60
N SER A 235 -11.50 1.73 9.49
CA SER A 235 -11.45 2.96 8.69
C SER A 235 -11.80 4.23 9.48
N PHE A 236 -12.42 4.12 10.67
CA PHE A 236 -12.82 5.24 11.52
C PHE A 236 -11.73 5.71 12.49
N TYR A 237 -10.85 4.82 12.96
CA TYR A 237 -9.70 5.16 13.81
C TYR A 237 -8.57 5.83 12.99
N THR A 238 -8.53 5.57 11.69
CA THR A 238 -7.46 5.99 10.77
C THR A 238 -7.67 7.37 10.13
N GLN A 239 -8.84 7.99 10.34
CA GLN A 239 -9.20 9.31 9.83
C GLN A 239 -9.59 10.30 10.94
N ALA A 240 -8.79 10.37 12.01
CA ALA A 240 -8.94 11.43 13.00
C ALA A 240 -8.60 12.81 12.37
N GLY A 241 -9.58 13.73 12.31
CA GLY A 241 -9.34 15.15 12.01
C GLY A 241 -9.81 15.71 10.66
N LYS A 242 -10.58 14.98 9.85
CA LYS A 242 -11.25 15.55 8.64
C LYS A 242 -12.78 15.58 8.81
N PRO A 243 -13.48 16.65 8.38
CA PRO A 243 -14.94 16.63 8.27
C PRO A 243 -15.34 15.56 7.26
N ARG A 244 -16.24 14.66 7.66
CA ARG A 244 -16.63 13.49 6.85
C ARG A 244 -17.85 13.80 5.98
N SER A 245 -17.93 13.15 4.82
CA SER A 245 -19.13 13.16 3.97
C SER A 245 -20.20 12.21 4.52
N GLU A 246 -21.46 12.60 4.45
CA GLU A 246 -22.63 11.81 4.89
C GLU A 246 -22.66 10.39 4.29
N SER A 247 -22.13 10.20 3.08
CA SER A 247 -22.09 8.90 2.39
C SER A 247 -21.25 7.83 3.10
N THR A 248 -20.18 8.20 3.81
CA THR A 248 -19.29 7.27 4.50
C THR A 248 -19.89 6.79 5.82
N ILE A 249 -20.55 7.70 6.55
CA ILE A 249 -21.28 7.40 7.79
C ILE A 249 -22.48 6.49 7.49
N SER A 250 -23.16 6.71 6.36
CA SER A 250 -24.26 5.84 5.94
C SER A 250 -23.81 4.41 5.64
N LYS A 251 -22.74 4.22 4.85
CA LYS A 251 -22.18 2.88 4.56
C LYS A 251 -21.74 2.12 5.82
N PHE A 252 -21.20 2.84 6.79
CA PHE A 252 -20.77 2.26 8.05
C PHE A 252 -21.95 1.76 8.89
N THR A 253 -22.97 2.59 9.07
CA THR A 253 -24.19 2.19 9.77
C THR A 253 -24.94 1.06 9.06
N ASP A 254 -24.83 0.96 7.72
CA ASP A 254 -25.34 -0.20 6.96
C ASP A 254 -24.61 -1.50 7.32
N LYS A 255 -23.27 -1.49 7.38
CA LYS A 255 -22.48 -2.68 7.76
C LYS A 255 -22.81 -3.14 9.19
N LEU A 256 -22.89 -2.22 10.14
CA LEU A 256 -23.24 -2.53 11.53
C LEU A 256 -24.65 -3.11 11.65
N MET A 257 -25.62 -2.55 10.91
CA MET A 257 -26.99 -3.08 10.89
C MET A 257 -27.03 -4.50 10.34
N VAL A 258 -26.31 -4.77 9.23
CA VAL A 258 -26.22 -6.13 8.69
C VAL A 258 -25.57 -7.08 9.68
N LYS A 259 -24.53 -6.65 10.41
CA LYS A 259 -23.91 -7.46 11.47
C LYS A 259 -24.90 -7.80 12.59
N LEU A 260 -25.67 -6.80 13.05
CA LEU A 260 -26.71 -6.96 14.07
C LEU A 260 -27.79 -7.93 13.62
N TRP A 261 -28.28 -7.75 12.40
CA TRP A 261 -29.26 -8.62 11.79
C TRP A 261 -28.75 -10.06 11.63
N THR A 262 -27.51 -10.23 11.16
CA THR A 262 -26.90 -11.56 10.98
C THR A 262 -26.84 -12.33 12.29
N GLY A 263 -26.46 -11.67 13.40
CA GLY A 263 -26.40 -12.34 14.70
C GLY A 263 -27.76 -12.66 15.32
N LEU A 264 -28.85 -12.06 14.81
CA LEU A 264 -30.22 -12.43 15.18
C LEU A 264 -30.75 -13.65 14.41
N LEU A 265 -30.07 -14.08 13.34
CA LEU A 265 -30.48 -15.22 12.50
C LEU A 265 -29.72 -16.50 12.83
N GLN A 266 -30.33 -17.65 12.53
CA GLN A 266 -29.67 -18.94 12.62
C GLN A 266 -28.50 -19.03 11.61
N PRO A 267 -27.35 -19.62 12.00
CA PRO A 267 -26.17 -19.71 11.14
C PRO A 267 -26.36 -20.74 9.99
N SER A 268 -26.23 -20.30 8.74
CA SER A 268 -26.35 -21.17 7.56
C SER A 268 -24.99 -21.70 7.07
N LEU A 269 -24.96 -22.91 6.51
CA LEU A 269 -23.75 -23.53 5.94
C LEU A 269 -23.20 -22.78 4.71
N GLU A 270 -24.05 -22.06 3.98
CA GLU A 270 -23.71 -21.31 2.75
C GLU A 270 -23.32 -19.85 2.98
N ALA A 271 -23.44 -19.32 4.21
CA ALA A 271 -22.85 -18.03 4.59
C ALA A 271 -21.31 -18.12 4.78
N ARG A 272 -20.69 -19.24 4.37
CA ARG A 272 -19.24 -19.40 4.31
C ARG A 272 -18.74 -18.97 2.93
N THR A 273 -17.91 -17.92 2.96
CA THR A 273 -17.01 -17.43 1.90
C THR A 273 -17.66 -16.82 0.66
N ASP A 274 -17.88 -15.50 0.67
CA ASP A 274 -17.51 -14.60 -0.45
C ASP A 274 -17.67 -13.12 -0.03
N GLU A 275 -16.59 -12.52 0.51
CA GLU A 275 -16.54 -11.09 0.87
C GLU A 275 -16.12 -10.25 -0.33
N ASN A 276 -16.98 -10.09 -1.34
CA ASN A 276 -16.78 -9.06 -2.35
C ASN A 276 -17.23 -7.70 -1.75
N GLU A 277 -16.28 -6.86 -1.33
CA GLU A 277 -16.52 -5.64 -0.55
C GLU A 277 -17.34 -4.52 -1.24
N ASP A 278 -17.68 -4.66 -2.52
CA ASP A 278 -18.53 -3.68 -3.22
C ASP A 278 -20.03 -4.03 -3.23
N ARG A 279 -20.44 -5.14 -2.62
CA ARG A 279 -21.87 -5.49 -2.45
C ARG A 279 -22.15 -6.00 -1.04
N ILE A 280 -22.83 -5.18 -0.22
CA ILE A 280 -23.42 -5.63 1.06
C ILE A 280 -24.45 -6.72 0.73
N ARG A 281 -24.11 -7.98 1.01
CA ARG A 281 -25.05 -9.10 0.84
C ARG A 281 -25.93 -9.17 2.08
N PHE A 282 -27.23 -8.95 1.88
CA PHE A 282 -28.21 -8.97 2.94
C PHE A 282 -28.63 -10.41 3.26
N PRO A 283 -28.41 -10.93 4.48
CA PRO A 283 -28.81 -12.30 4.82
C PRO A 283 -30.32 -12.37 5.08
N CYS A 284 -30.97 -13.41 4.55
CA CYS A 284 -32.39 -13.67 4.74
C CYS A 284 -32.58 -15.03 5.43
N PRO A 285 -33.59 -15.17 6.32
CA PRO A 285 -34.01 -16.48 6.81
C PRO A 285 -34.34 -17.41 5.63
N THR A 286 -33.94 -18.67 5.72
CA THR A 286 -34.22 -19.68 4.69
C THR A 286 -35.40 -20.55 5.12
N GLU A 287 -35.95 -21.36 4.19
CA GLU A 287 -36.98 -22.34 4.55
C GLU A 287 -36.48 -23.37 5.57
N ASP A 288 -35.18 -23.73 5.51
CA ASP A 288 -34.54 -24.67 6.43
C ASP A 288 -34.17 -24.06 7.78
N GLN A 289 -33.97 -22.74 7.83
CA GLN A 289 -33.61 -21.98 9.04
C GLN A 289 -34.46 -20.69 9.15
N PRO A 290 -35.78 -20.82 9.39
CA PRO A 290 -36.70 -19.67 9.30
C PRO A 290 -36.81 -18.87 10.61
N PHE A 291 -36.16 -19.33 11.69
CA PHE A 291 -36.37 -18.80 13.04
C PHE A 291 -35.27 -17.82 13.45
N LEU A 292 -35.58 -16.96 14.42
CA LEU A 292 -34.58 -16.15 15.10
C LEU A 292 -33.66 -17.05 15.95
N ARG A 293 -32.40 -16.63 16.08
CA ARG A 293 -31.37 -17.38 16.82
C ARG A 293 -31.71 -17.41 18.31
N THR A 294 -31.71 -18.62 18.89
CA THR A 294 -31.78 -18.86 20.34
C THR A 294 -30.69 -19.85 20.74
N GLU A 295 -30.34 -19.89 22.03
CA GLU A 295 -29.39 -20.89 22.54
C GLU A 295 -29.88 -22.34 22.38
N ARG A 296 -31.20 -22.58 22.24
CA ARG A 296 -31.71 -23.94 22.03
C ARG A 296 -31.71 -24.35 20.56
N ASN A 297 -32.04 -23.45 19.63
CA ASN A 297 -32.09 -23.77 18.20
C ASN A 297 -30.75 -23.53 17.48
N SER A 298 -29.81 -22.84 18.12
CA SER A 298 -28.47 -22.53 17.62
C SER A 298 -27.50 -22.38 18.80
N PRO A 299 -27.23 -23.48 19.52
CA PRO A 299 -26.40 -23.46 20.72
C PRO A 299 -25.00 -22.93 20.44
N SER A 300 -24.55 -22.03 21.30
CA SER A 300 -23.18 -21.52 21.29
C SER A 300 -22.21 -22.65 21.69
N PHE A 301 -21.11 -22.82 20.96
CA PHE A 301 -20.16 -23.91 21.19
C PHE A 301 -19.28 -23.64 22.43
N HIS A 302 -19.76 -24.03 23.62
CA HIS A 302 -18.96 -23.96 24.85
C HIS A 302 -18.02 -25.15 24.96
N LEU A 303 -16.72 -24.89 24.98
CA LEU A 303 -15.70 -25.91 25.17
C LEU A 303 -14.96 -25.58 26.45
N ARG A 304 -15.35 -26.26 27.53
CA ARG A 304 -14.64 -26.31 28.80
C ARG A 304 -13.28 -27.00 28.61
N GLU A 305 -12.30 -26.40 29.27
CA GLU A 305 -10.97 -26.92 29.60
C GLU A 305 -10.02 -27.20 28.43
N ALA A 306 -9.12 -26.25 28.18
CA ALA A 306 -7.78 -26.61 27.76
C ALA A 306 -7.03 -27.14 28.99
N SER A 307 -6.56 -28.38 28.93
CA SER A 307 -5.67 -28.96 29.93
C SER A 307 -4.48 -28.02 30.20
N PRO A 308 -3.97 -27.96 31.44
CA PRO A 308 -2.79 -27.16 31.76
C PRO A 308 -1.62 -27.72 30.95
N LEU A 309 -1.20 -26.98 29.91
CA LEU A 309 0.06 -27.24 29.23
C LEU A 309 1.15 -27.17 30.31
N SER A 310 1.85 -28.27 30.49
CA SER A 310 2.98 -28.38 31.41
C SER A 310 3.94 -27.21 31.18
N PRO A 311 4.50 -26.58 32.23
CA PRO A 311 5.42 -25.47 32.05
C PRO A 311 6.60 -25.95 31.19
N ALA A 312 6.64 -25.49 29.95
CA ALA A 312 7.79 -25.71 29.09
C ALA A 312 8.97 -25.06 29.79
N LEU A 313 10.03 -25.84 30.03
CA LEU A 313 11.27 -25.35 30.64
C LEU A 313 11.80 -24.19 29.77
N THR A 314 11.58 -22.95 30.20
CA THR A 314 12.01 -21.71 29.51
C THR A 314 13.45 -21.32 29.85
N GLY A 315 14.08 -22.09 30.74
CA GLY A 315 15.49 -22.02 31.05
C GLY A 315 16.39 -22.52 29.93
N THR A 316 17.64 -22.09 29.96
CA THR A 316 18.71 -22.54 29.08
C THR A 316 19.96 -22.82 29.89
N GLU A 317 20.78 -23.75 29.41
CA GLU A 317 22.14 -23.92 29.90
C GLU A 317 23.13 -23.33 28.91
N LEU A 318 24.17 -22.69 29.43
CA LEU A 318 25.25 -22.12 28.62
C LEU A 318 26.58 -22.78 29.03
N PRO A 319 27.02 -23.84 28.34
CA PRO A 319 28.20 -24.62 28.73
C PRO A 319 29.50 -23.97 28.22
N CYS A 320 29.69 -22.66 28.44
CA CYS A 320 30.93 -21.98 28.03
C CYS A 320 32.04 -22.17 29.06
N GLU A 321 33.25 -22.51 28.59
CA GLU A 321 34.43 -22.66 29.46
C GLU A 321 35.04 -21.31 29.89
N ASP A 322 34.99 -20.30 29.02
CA ASP A 322 35.56 -18.97 29.26
C ASP A 322 34.45 -17.91 29.39
N LEU A 323 34.22 -17.46 30.63
CA LEU A 323 33.27 -16.42 30.99
C LEU A 323 33.97 -15.10 31.39
N SER A 324 35.28 -15.00 31.17
CA SER A 324 36.08 -13.87 31.67
C SER A 324 35.83 -12.57 30.90
N SER A 325 35.79 -11.45 31.63
CA SER A 325 35.86 -10.11 31.04
C SER A 325 37.25 -9.83 30.45
N SER A 326 37.39 -8.76 29.69
CA SER A 326 38.71 -8.34 29.20
C SER A 326 39.64 -7.97 30.38
N PRO A 327 40.97 -8.17 30.26
CA PRO A 327 41.94 -7.84 31.32
C PRO A 327 41.93 -6.36 31.74
N SER A 328 41.54 -5.49 30.81
CA SER A 328 41.30 -4.06 31.02
C SER A 328 40.06 -3.64 30.25
N THR A 329 39.38 -2.59 30.69
CA THR A 329 38.23 -2.04 29.97
C THR A 329 38.63 -1.66 28.55
N PRO A 330 38.03 -2.26 27.50
CA PRO A 330 38.43 -1.97 26.12
C PRO A 330 38.09 -0.52 25.76
N THR A 331 38.89 0.06 24.88
CA THR A 331 38.66 1.40 24.33
C THR A 331 37.93 1.37 22.99
N SER A 332 37.85 0.20 22.37
CA SER A 332 37.23 -0.04 21.07
C SER A 332 36.03 -0.97 21.20
N VAL A 333 34.94 -0.65 20.51
CA VAL A 333 33.72 -1.45 20.45
C VAL A 333 33.98 -2.81 19.78
N HIS A 334 35.03 -2.87 18.95
CA HIS A 334 35.45 -4.06 18.21
C HIS A 334 36.20 -5.08 19.07
N GLU A 335 36.56 -4.73 20.30
CA GLU A 335 37.28 -5.58 21.26
C GLU A 335 36.38 -5.96 22.45
N LEU A 336 35.07 -5.73 22.35
CA LEU A 336 34.15 -6.04 23.42
C LEU A 336 33.93 -7.54 23.57
N ARG A 337 34.29 -8.07 24.74
CA ARG A 337 33.80 -9.36 25.21
C ARG A 337 32.43 -9.19 25.87
N PRO A 338 31.59 -10.23 25.95
CA PRO A 338 30.32 -10.15 26.67
C PRO A 338 30.46 -9.65 28.10
N GLY A 339 31.56 -10.02 28.80
CA GLY A 339 31.84 -9.56 30.17
C GLY A 339 32.20 -8.09 30.32
N ASP A 340 32.46 -7.37 29.21
CA ASP A 340 32.80 -5.95 29.24
C ASP A 340 31.56 -5.05 29.26
N ILE A 341 30.40 -5.58 28.86
CA ILE A 341 29.13 -4.85 28.86
C ILE A 341 28.70 -4.60 30.30
N ARG A 342 28.57 -3.32 30.68
CA ARG A 342 28.17 -2.89 32.03
C ARG A 342 26.71 -2.49 32.08
N VAL A 343 26.18 -1.92 30.99
CA VAL A 343 24.81 -1.40 30.92
C VAL A 343 24.09 -2.05 29.74
N ILE A 344 22.89 -2.56 29.98
CA ILE A 344 21.98 -3.00 28.92
C ILE A 344 20.73 -2.12 28.91
N ALA A 345 20.24 -1.76 27.73
CA ALA A 345 19.07 -0.90 27.56
C ALA A 345 18.26 -1.32 26.33
N ALA A 346 16.98 -0.92 26.27
CA ALA A 346 16.16 -1.20 25.11
C ALA A 346 15.10 -0.13 24.83
N VAL A 347 14.79 0.04 23.55
CA VAL A 347 13.66 0.83 23.02
C VAL A 347 12.91 0.00 21.99
N GLY A 348 11.60 0.21 21.86
CA GLY A 348 10.77 -0.57 20.95
C GLY A 348 9.28 -0.50 21.26
N ASP A 349 8.57 -1.56 20.85
CA ASP A 349 7.14 -1.73 21.00
C ASP A 349 6.76 -2.73 22.13
N SER A 350 5.53 -3.27 22.06
CA SER A 350 4.96 -4.20 23.04
C SER A 350 5.74 -5.50 23.22
N LEU A 351 6.45 -5.99 22.19
CA LEU A 351 7.28 -7.20 22.32
C LEU A 351 8.53 -6.93 23.16
N THR A 352 9.08 -5.72 23.07
CA THR A 352 10.22 -5.28 23.91
C THR A 352 9.76 -4.90 25.31
N ALA A 353 8.53 -4.38 25.46
CA ALA A 353 7.92 -4.12 26.77
C ALA A 353 7.51 -5.40 27.52
N GLY A 354 7.31 -6.51 26.79
CA GLY A 354 6.95 -7.80 27.37
C GLY A 354 5.46 -7.97 27.64
N ASN A 355 4.60 -7.38 26.78
CA ASN A 355 3.16 -7.55 26.86
C ASN A 355 2.76 -9.04 26.80
N GLY A 356 2.00 -9.50 27.79
CA GLY A 356 1.35 -10.82 27.78
C GLY A 356 2.27 -12.03 27.86
N ILE A 357 3.57 -11.87 28.11
CA ILE A 357 4.56 -12.98 28.03
C ILE A 357 4.15 -14.21 28.87
N ALA A 358 3.63 -13.98 30.09
CA ALA A 358 3.20 -15.04 31.00
C ALA A 358 1.67 -15.27 31.00
N SER A 359 0.96 -14.69 30.01
CA SER A 359 -0.48 -14.84 29.86
C SER A 359 -0.86 -16.30 29.66
N GLY A 360 -1.82 -16.77 30.46
CA GLY A 360 -2.49 -18.04 30.17
C GLY A 360 -3.23 -17.94 28.82
N PRO A 361 -3.47 -19.05 28.09
CA PRO A 361 -4.07 -19.03 26.76
C PRO A 361 -5.40 -18.27 26.67
N ASN A 362 -6.19 -18.23 27.74
CA ASN A 362 -7.51 -17.57 27.76
C ASN A 362 -7.53 -16.29 28.61
N ASP A 363 -6.39 -15.86 29.16
CA ASP A 363 -6.31 -14.65 29.99
C ASP A 363 -6.00 -13.41 29.15
N ILE A 364 -6.97 -13.01 28.33
CA ILE A 364 -6.79 -11.92 27.37
C ILE A 364 -6.44 -10.57 28.02
N LEU A 365 -6.90 -10.33 29.25
CA LEU A 365 -6.62 -9.10 29.98
C LEU A 365 -5.16 -9.01 30.42
N ASP A 366 -4.52 -10.17 30.65
CA ASP A 366 -3.11 -10.24 31.01
C ASP A 366 -2.18 -9.83 29.85
N VAL A 367 -2.68 -9.75 28.62
CA VAL A 367 -1.93 -9.16 27.48
C VAL A 367 -1.63 -7.67 27.69
N LEU A 368 -2.46 -6.95 28.45
CA LEU A 368 -2.15 -5.56 28.85
C LEU A 368 -1.00 -5.49 29.84
N ARG A 369 -0.66 -6.59 30.51
CA ARG A 369 0.38 -6.62 31.53
C ARG A 369 1.74 -6.72 30.84
N GLN A 370 2.62 -5.79 31.20
CA GLN A 370 3.96 -5.67 30.64
C GLN A 370 4.95 -6.37 31.56
N TYR A 371 5.28 -7.62 31.25
CA TYR A 371 6.25 -8.45 31.98
C TYR A 371 7.68 -8.03 31.62
N ARG A 372 8.07 -6.84 32.09
CA ARG A 372 9.35 -6.20 31.80
C ARG A 372 10.53 -7.13 32.12
N GLY A 373 10.45 -7.86 33.22
CA GLY A 373 11.50 -8.80 33.65
C GLY A 373 11.65 -10.06 32.79
N LEU A 374 10.65 -10.40 31.97
CA LEU A 374 10.69 -11.57 31.07
C LEU A 374 10.99 -11.21 29.60
N SER A 375 11.14 -9.94 29.27
CA SER A 375 11.40 -9.47 27.91
C SER A 375 12.71 -10.05 27.36
N TRP A 376 12.65 -10.67 26.17
CA TRP A 376 13.78 -11.36 25.53
C TRP A 376 15.07 -10.54 25.44
N SER A 377 14.98 -9.23 25.21
CA SER A 377 16.13 -8.36 24.93
C SER A 377 16.65 -7.59 26.14
N ILE A 378 15.88 -7.48 27.22
CA ILE A 378 16.18 -6.55 28.34
C ILE A 378 15.67 -7.00 29.72
N GLY A 379 14.88 -8.07 29.82
CA GLY A 379 14.39 -8.61 31.09
C GLY A 379 15.47 -9.35 31.87
N GLY A 380 15.48 -9.23 33.19
CA GLY A 380 16.49 -9.82 34.07
C GLY A 380 15.92 -10.58 35.27
N ASP A 381 14.64 -10.99 35.23
CA ASP A 381 14.04 -11.82 36.26
C ASP A 381 14.76 -13.17 36.35
N GLU A 382 14.92 -13.66 37.59
CA GLU A 382 15.57 -14.93 37.89
C GLU A 382 16.98 -15.07 37.26
N ASN A 383 17.32 -16.25 36.75
CA ASN A 383 18.61 -16.57 36.14
C ASN A 383 18.42 -17.35 34.83
N LEU A 384 19.51 -17.62 34.10
CA LEU A 384 19.44 -18.27 32.78
C LEU A 384 18.79 -19.67 32.82
N THR A 385 18.96 -20.42 33.92
CA THR A 385 18.44 -21.79 34.04
C THR A 385 16.92 -21.85 34.22
N THR A 386 16.27 -20.71 34.45
CA THR A 386 14.82 -20.60 34.60
C THR A 386 14.19 -19.66 33.57
N VAL A 387 14.83 -18.52 33.29
CA VAL A 387 14.32 -17.49 32.38
C VAL A 387 15.42 -17.11 31.40
N THR A 388 15.19 -17.36 30.11
CA THR A 388 16.18 -17.04 29.08
C THR A 388 15.92 -15.68 28.45
N THR A 389 16.79 -14.73 28.76
CA THR A 389 16.81 -13.38 28.19
C THR A 389 18.26 -12.97 27.92
N LEU A 390 18.47 -11.96 27.08
CA LEU A 390 19.80 -11.43 26.81
C LEU A 390 20.54 -10.97 28.10
N PRO A 391 19.92 -10.23 29.04
CA PRO A 391 20.57 -9.92 30.31
C PRO A 391 20.91 -11.16 31.16
N ASN A 392 20.04 -12.18 31.20
CA ASN A 392 20.33 -13.39 31.97
C ASN A 392 21.52 -14.18 31.41
N ILE A 393 21.74 -14.13 30.09
CA ILE A 393 22.94 -14.65 29.46
C ILE A 393 24.16 -13.79 29.85
N LEU A 394 24.07 -12.46 29.70
CA LEU A 394 25.18 -11.53 30.01
C LEU A 394 25.59 -11.54 31.49
N LYS A 395 24.64 -11.75 32.41
CA LYS A 395 24.92 -11.88 33.86
C LYS A 395 25.87 -13.03 34.20
N LEU A 396 26.01 -14.04 33.32
CA LEU A 396 27.01 -15.10 33.48
C LEU A 396 28.44 -14.61 33.21
N PHE A 397 28.60 -13.62 32.33
CA PHE A 397 29.90 -13.03 31.99
C PHE A 397 30.24 -11.81 32.85
N ASN A 398 29.23 -11.06 33.30
CA ASN A 398 29.39 -9.90 34.17
C ASN A 398 28.28 -9.83 35.22
N HIS A 399 28.59 -10.23 36.46
CA HIS A 399 27.64 -10.20 37.57
C HIS A 399 27.24 -8.78 38.01
N ASN A 400 27.99 -7.75 37.60
CA ASN A 400 27.69 -6.34 37.88
C ASN A 400 26.96 -5.66 36.71
N LEU A 401 26.37 -6.42 35.78
CA LEU A 401 25.53 -5.87 34.74
C LEU A 401 24.38 -5.07 35.37
N THR A 402 24.09 -3.89 34.84
CA THR A 402 22.96 -3.05 35.24
C THR A 402 22.14 -2.67 34.00
N GLY A 403 20.96 -2.09 34.19
CA GLY A 403 20.11 -1.55 33.14
C GLY A 403 18.91 -2.43 32.75
N TYR A 404 18.98 -3.72 33.06
CA TYR A 404 17.90 -4.67 32.80
C TYR A 404 16.66 -4.39 33.62
N SER A 405 15.50 -4.75 33.06
CA SER A 405 14.22 -4.62 33.73
C SER A 405 13.88 -5.85 34.57
N VAL A 406 13.04 -5.68 35.59
CA VAL A 406 12.56 -6.76 36.49
C VAL A 406 11.06 -6.65 36.69
N GLY A 407 10.39 -7.74 37.01
CA GLY A 407 8.96 -7.75 37.35
C GLY A 407 8.05 -7.18 36.26
N ILE A 408 7.01 -6.46 36.69
CA ILE A 408 5.92 -5.97 35.84
C ILE A 408 5.82 -4.45 35.99
N GLY A 409 5.68 -3.71 34.89
CA GLY A 409 5.46 -2.27 34.96
C GLY A 409 5.48 -1.56 33.60
N MET A 410 5.11 -0.28 33.60
CA MET A 410 5.15 0.59 32.41
C MET A 410 6.53 1.23 32.22
N GLN A 411 6.77 1.94 31.11
CA GLN A 411 8.07 2.53 30.78
C GLN A 411 8.65 3.49 31.84
N ASP A 412 7.77 4.08 32.66
CA ASP A 412 8.16 5.01 33.73
C ASP A 412 8.23 4.36 35.11
N SER A 413 7.85 3.08 35.22
CA SER A 413 7.95 2.32 36.47
C SER A 413 9.42 2.04 36.84
N PRO A 414 9.74 1.94 38.15
CA PRO A 414 11.06 1.49 38.59
C PRO A 414 11.48 0.15 37.98
N GLU A 415 10.53 -0.77 37.82
CA GLU A 415 10.66 -2.11 37.25
C GLU A 415 11.18 -2.11 35.81
N ALA A 416 10.78 -1.13 35.00
CA ALA A 416 11.23 -1.02 33.62
C ALA A 416 12.69 -0.59 33.50
N PHE A 417 13.24 0.10 34.49
CA PHE A 417 14.59 0.66 34.51
C PHE A 417 15.03 1.34 33.18
N LEU A 418 15.87 0.71 32.34
CA LEU A 418 16.29 1.23 31.02
C LEU A 418 15.54 0.60 29.82
N ASN A 419 14.49 -0.18 30.06
CA ASN A 419 13.53 -0.58 29.05
C ASN A 419 12.53 0.57 28.82
N GLN A 420 12.73 1.36 27.77
CA GLN A 420 11.87 2.47 27.40
C GLN A 420 10.88 2.13 26.27
N ALA A 421 10.71 0.83 25.98
CA ALA A 421 9.72 0.39 25.01
C ALA A 421 8.28 0.67 25.48
N VAL A 422 7.41 1.01 24.53
CA VAL A 422 6.02 1.41 24.79
C VAL A 422 5.09 0.57 23.93
N ALA A 423 4.05 0.00 24.53
CA ALA A 423 3.06 -0.80 23.80
C ALA A 423 2.36 0.04 22.72
N GLY A 424 2.18 -0.54 21.52
CA GLY A 424 1.58 0.16 20.38
C GLY A 424 2.46 1.21 19.70
N ALA A 425 3.71 1.39 20.13
CA ALA A 425 4.64 2.34 19.53
C ALA A 425 4.97 2.00 18.07
N LYS A 426 5.18 3.04 17.27
CA LYS A 426 5.63 2.99 15.87
C LYS A 426 7.01 3.63 15.72
N SER A 427 7.58 3.54 14.53
CA SER A 427 8.89 4.15 14.23
C SER A 427 8.98 5.62 14.64
N LYS A 428 7.92 6.41 14.44
CA LYS A 428 7.84 7.85 14.81
C LYS A 428 8.00 8.12 16.31
N ASP A 429 7.76 7.12 17.16
CA ASP A 429 7.80 7.25 18.62
C ASP A 429 9.18 6.89 19.20
N VAL A 430 10.04 6.21 18.43
CA VAL A 430 11.39 5.81 18.88
C VAL A 430 12.29 7.00 19.26
N PRO A 431 12.28 8.14 18.55
CA PRO A 431 13.10 9.30 18.93
C PRO A 431 12.82 9.81 20.36
N SER A 432 11.57 9.78 20.83
CA SER A 432 11.26 10.19 22.21
C SER A 432 11.70 9.15 23.24
N GLN A 433 11.52 7.86 22.95
CA GLN A 433 12.02 6.77 23.80
C GLN A 433 13.53 6.83 23.98
N VAL A 434 14.27 7.08 22.89
CA VAL A 434 15.74 7.21 22.93
C VAL A 434 16.19 8.43 23.74
N ARG A 435 15.52 9.57 23.62
CA ARG A 435 15.83 10.76 24.44
C ARG A 435 15.59 10.51 25.92
N ALA A 436 14.47 9.85 26.27
CA ALA A 436 14.17 9.45 27.64
C ALA A 436 15.22 8.47 28.18
N LEU A 437 15.59 7.46 27.39
CA LEU A 437 16.63 6.49 27.74
C LEU A 437 17.98 7.16 28.04
N VAL A 438 18.45 8.05 27.15
CA VAL A 438 19.72 8.77 27.36
C VAL A 438 19.67 9.64 28.60
N THR A 439 18.55 10.32 28.85
CA THR A 439 18.36 11.13 30.06
C THR A 439 18.43 10.28 31.32
N ARG A 440 17.77 9.12 31.33
CA ARG A 440 17.82 8.16 32.45
C ARG A 440 19.25 7.66 32.70
N MET A 441 19.98 7.28 31.64
CA MET A 441 21.37 6.83 31.78
C MET A 441 22.31 7.93 32.30
N LYS A 442 22.11 9.19 31.91
CA LYS A 442 22.92 10.33 32.42
C LYS A 442 22.65 10.64 33.89
N ASN A 443 21.44 10.36 34.38
CA ASN A 443 21.01 10.71 35.73
C ASN A 443 21.14 9.57 36.75
N ASP A 444 21.42 8.35 36.33
CA ASP A 444 21.53 7.21 37.23
C ASP A 444 22.96 7.09 37.82
N PRO A 445 23.12 7.17 39.16
CA PRO A 445 24.45 7.15 39.79
C PRO A 445 25.16 5.78 39.69
N ARG A 446 24.44 4.71 39.31
CA ARG A 446 25.01 3.37 39.09
C ARG A 446 25.68 3.24 37.72
N ILE A 447 25.47 4.22 36.84
CA ILE A 447 25.98 4.20 35.46
C ILE A 447 27.03 5.31 35.32
N ASN A 448 28.26 4.93 35.03
CA ASN A 448 29.21 5.89 34.52
C ASN A 448 28.94 6.12 33.03
N PHE A 449 28.18 7.17 32.75
CA PHE A 449 27.73 7.48 31.39
C PHE A 449 28.87 7.61 30.38
N GLU A 450 30.06 8.06 30.80
CA GLU A 450 31.21 8.24 29.91
C GLU A 450 32.03 6.95 29.74
N SER A 451 32.24 6.18 30.81
CA SER A 451 33.19 5.05 30.77
C SER A 451 32.56 3.66 30.61
N ASP A 452 31.30 3.48 30.97
CA ASP A 452 30.70 2.14 30.94
C ASP A 452 30.32 1.73 29.51
N TRP A 453 30.54 0.47 29.14
CA TRP A 453 30.05 -0.05 27.87
C TRP A 453 28.57 -0.35 27.91
N LYS A 454 27.84 0.20 26.93
CA LYS A 454 26.38 0.14 26.83
C LYS A 454 25.96 -0.72 25.64
N MET A 455 25.12 -1.71 25.87
CA MET A 455 24.44 -2.46 24.81
C MET A 455 22.99 -1.99 24.71
N ILE A 456 22.61 -1.39 23.58
CA ILE A 456 21.28 -0.80 23.39
C ILE A 456 20.54 -1.58 22.30
N THR A 457 19.43 -2.24 22.64
CA THR A 457 18.60 -2.93 21.65
C THR A 457 17.48 -2.03 21.13
N VAL A 458 17.38 -1.92 19.81
CA VAL A 458 16.32 -1.17 19.11
C VAL A 458 15.51 -2.18 18.29
N PHE A 459 14.22 -2.33 18.59
CA PHE A 459 13.31 -3.21 17.85
C PHE A 459 11.95 -2.54 17.63
N ILE A 460 11.65 -2.18 16.38
CA ILE A 460 10.43 -1.46 16.00
C ILE A 460 10.00 -1.80 14.58
N GLY A 461 8.71 -1.66 14.29
CA GLY A 461 8.17 -1.67 12.93
C GLY A 461 7.01 -2.63 12.72
N GLY A 462 6.72 -3.51 13.69
CA GLY A 462 5.54 -4.39 13.62
C GLY A 462 4.24 -3.58 13.49
N ASN A 463 4.06 -2.58 14.37
CA ASN A 463 2.90 -1.69 14.32
C ASN A 463 2.87 -0.80 13.06
N ASP A 464 4.02 -0.41 12.52
CA ASP A 464 4.09 0.34 11.25
C ASP A 464 3.63 -0.53 10.06
N VAL A 465 3.93 -1.83 10.05
CA VAL A 465 3.43 -2.78 9.06
C VAL A 465 1.94 -3.05 9.27
N CYS A 466 1.51 -3.23 10.53
CA CYS A 466 0.12 -3.47 10.89
C CYS A 466 -0.84 -2.34 10.46
N ASP A 467 -0.33 -1.11 10.32
CA ASP A 467 -1.11 0.08 9.94
C ASP A 467 -0.81 0.61 8.53
N HIS A 468 0.08 -0.02 7.76
CA HIS A 468 0.59 0.58 6.52
C HIS A 468 -0.52 0.89 5.49
N CYS A 469 -1.56 0.06 5.44
CA CYS A 469 -2.70 0.17 4.53
C CYS A 469 -3.64 1.34 4.89
N THR A 470 -3.48 1.93 6.08
CA THR A 470 -4.29 3.06 6.54
C THR A 470 -3.76 4.39 6.01
N ASN A 471 -2.44 4.51 5.84
CA ASN A 471 -1.77 5.69 5.32
C ASN A 471 -0.37 5.33 4.78
N SER A 472 -0.31 4.99 3.49
CA SER A 472 0.93 4.55 2.83
C SER A 472 2.07 5.57 2.91
N LEU A 473 1.74 6.87 3.00
CA LEU A 473 2.73 7.95 3.10
C LEU A 473 3.32 8.02 4.51
N LEU A 474 2.47 7.99 5.54
CA LEU A 474 2.92 8.04 6.94
C LEU A 474 3.83 6.84 7.24
N PHE A 475 3.41 5.65 6.79
CA PHE A 475 4.12 4.38 6.92
C PHE A 475 4.92 4.03 5.65
N SER A 476 5.57 5.04 5.05
CA SER A 476 6.50 4.82 3.94
C SER A 476 7.86 4.36 4.47
N GLU A 477 8.61 3.64 3.65
CA GLU A 477 9.97 3.20 3.93
C GLU A 477 10.89 4.39 4.24
N LEU A 478 10.66 5.53 3.56
CA LEU A 478 11.37 6.78 3.79
C LEU A 478 11.12 7.36 5.19
N ASN A 479 9.85 7.44 5.62
CA ASN A 479 9.54 7.94 6.95
C ASN A 479 10.03 6.98 8.04
N TYR A 480 9.81 5.68 7.83
CA TYR A 480 10.30 4.64 8.74
C TYR A 480 11.81 4.75 8.96
N VAL A 481 12.60 4.74 7.86
CA VAL A 481 14.07 4.85 7.97
C VAL A 481 14.51 6.22 8.50
N GLN A 482 13.77 7.29 8.23
CA GLN A 482 14.07 8.61 8.77
C GLN A 482 13.92 8.64 10.29
N ASN A 483 12.84 8.07 10.84
CA ASN A 483 12.60 8.03 12.28
C ASN A 483 13.65 7.19 13.01
N VAL A 484 14.02 6.03 12.44
CA VAL A 484 15.08 5.19 12.99
C VAL A 484 16.44 5.88 12.85
N ARG A 485 16.73 6.54 11.72
CA ARG A 485 17.95 7.34 11.53
C ARG A 485 18.07 8.46 12.53
N GLU A 486 17.00 9.22 12.80
CA GLU A 486 17.03 10.30 13.80
C GLU A 486 17.43 9.76 15.19
N SER A 487 16.88 8.60 15.55
CA SER A 487 17.17 7.92 16.82
C SER A 487 18.63 7.45 16.91
N LEU A 488 19.14 6.82 15.86
CA LEU A 488 20.53 6.34 15.79
C LEU A 488 21.54 7.49 15.70
N ASP A 489 21.24 8.55 14.93
CA ASP A 489 22.07 9.76 14.85
C ASP A 489 22.18 10.43 16.24
N TYR A 490 21.09 10.47 17.00
CA TYR A 490 21.11 10.99 18.37
C TYR A 490 21.94 10.11 19.31
N LEU A 491 21.80 8.78 19.27
CA LEU A 491 22.64 7.87 20.06
C LEU A 491 24.13 8.00 19.69
N HIS A 492 24.43 8.06 18.40
CA HIS A 492 25.79 8.22 17.89
C HIS A 492 26.41 9.57 18.32
N LYS A 493 25.59 10.61 18.47
CA LYS A 493 26.03 11.92 18.95
C LYS A 493 26.24 11.95 20.47
N GLU A 494 25.32 11.36 21.24
CA GLU A 494 25.20 11.63 22.68
C GLU A 494 25.76 10.52 23.58
N VAL A 495 25.87 9.28 23.10
CA VAL A 495 26.21 8.13 23.95
C VAL A 495 27.61 7.61 23.63
N PRO A 496 28.62 7.81 24.50
CA PRO A 496 29.92 7.20 24.32
C PRO A 496 29.88 5.71 24.67
N ARG A 497 30.86 4.94 24.14
CA ARG A 497 31.05 3.52 24.46
C ARG A 497 29.76 2.69 24.32
N ALA A 498 29.20 2.63 23.12
CA ALA A 498 27.95 1.90 22.90
C ALA A 498 27.96 0.98 21.67
N LEU A 499 27.41 -0.21 21.85
CA LEU A 499 27.07 -1.13 20.79
C LEU A 499 25.54 -1.14 20.67
N VAL A 500 25.03 -0.69 19.53
CA VAL A 500 23.58 -0.68 19.26
C VAL A 500 23.19 -1.93 18.47
N ASN A 501 22.34 -2.76 19.06
CA ASN A 501 21.71 -3.92 18.41
C ASN A 501 20.44 -3.44 17.69
N LEU A 502 20.53 -3.20 16.39
CA LEU A 502 19.37 -2.85 15.57
C LEU A 502 18.74 -4.13 15.03
N VAL A 503 17.63 -4.56 15.65
CA VAL A 503 16.93 -5.78 15.26
C VAL A 503 15.96 -5.43 14.12
N GLU A 504 16.01 -6.20 13.04
CA GLU A 504 15.09 -6.00 11.91
C GLU A 504 13.64 -6.27 12.32
N PRO A 505 12.67 -5.50 11.79
CA PRO A 505 11.26 -5.78 12.03
C PRO A 505 10.91 -7.21 11.61
N LEU A 506 10.19 -7.91 12.50
CA LEU A 506 9.68 -9.25 12.29
C LEU A 506 8.86 -9.31 10.99
N LEU A 507 9.00 -10.40 10.23
CA LEU A 507 8.06 -10.70 9.14
C LEU A 507 6.69 -11.05 9.74
N VAL A 508 5.72 -10.14 9.62
CA VAL A 508 4.41 -10.27 10.30
C VAL A 508 3.44 -11.18 9.55
N THR A 509 3.55 -11.33 8.23
CA THR A 509 2.60 -12.10 7.40
C THR A 509 2.32 -13.53 7.88
N PRO A 510 3.30 -14.34 8.34
CA PRO A 510 3.06 -15.70 8.84
C PRO A 510 2.08 -15.78 10.02
N LEU A 511 1.97 -14.72 10.84
CA LEU A 511 0.99 -14.62 11.94
C LEU A 511 -0.43 -14.93 11.47
N ARG A 512 -0.77 -14.56 10.23
CA ARG A 512 -2.10 -14.74 9.64
C ARG A 512 -2.59 -16.18 9.72
N GLU A 513 -1.68 -17.17 9.71
CA GLU A 513 -2.04 -18.58 9.84
C GLU A 513 -2.80 -18.89 11.14
N MET A 514 -2.47 -18.21 12.25
CA MET A 514 -3.18 -18.36 13.54
C MET A 514 -4.64 -17.94 13.45
N HIS A 515 -4.95 -17.00 12.57
CA HIS A 515 -6.26 -16.37 12.45
C HIS A 515 -7.13 -16.96 11.34
N MET A 516 -6.55 -17.81 10.49
CA MET A 516 -7.27 -18.53 9.42
C MET A 516 -7.85 -19.87 9.91
N ASP A 517 -7.24 -20.50 10.93
CA ASP A 517 -7.77 -21.72 11.54
C ASP A 517 -8.68 -21.40 12.75
N LYS A 518 -9.99 -21.36 12.50
CA LYS A 518 -11.01 -21.10 13.53
C LYS A 518 -10.96 -22.10 14.70
N THR A 519 -10.41 -23.29 14.50
CA THR A 519 -10.31 -24.30 15.57
C THR A 519 -9.20 -23.98 16.58
N LEU A 520 -8.36 -22.97 16.34
CA LEU A 520 -7.40 -22.45 17.32
C LEU A 520 -8.04 -21.50 18.34
N LYS A 521 -9.27 -21.02 18.07
CA LYS A 521 -10.00 -20.05 18.89
C LYS A 521 -9.20 -18.78 19.19
N CYS A 522 -8.39 -18.33 18.23
CA CYS A 522 -7.73 -17.05 18.35
C CYS A 522 -8.77 -15.93 18.23
N PRO A 523 -8.66 -14.84 19.01
CA PRO A 523 -9.58 -13.72 18.95
C PRO A 523 -9.29 -12.90 17.68
N THR A 524 -9.60 -13.43 16.49
CA THR A 524 -9.26 -12.81 15.20
C THR A 524 -9.82 -11.41 15.08
N TRP A 525 -11.03 -11.16 15.58
CA TRP A 525 -11.62 -9.82 15.55
C TRP A 525 -10.79 -8.79 16.33
N LEU A 526 -10.09 -9.20 17.40
CA LEU A 526 -9.21 -8.33 18.17
C LEU A 526 -7.96 -8.00 17.34
N VAL A 527 -7.38 -9.00 16.68
CA VAL A 527 -6.21 -8.79 15.83
C VAL A 527 -6.56 -8.04 14.55
N ASP A 528 -7.79 -8.12 14.06
CA ASP A 528 -8.31 -7.24 13.01
C ASP A 528 -8.28 -5.77 13.44
N ILE A 529 -8.33 -5.47 14.75
CA ILE A 529 -8.16 -4.10 15.29
C ILE A 529 -6.68 -3.74 15.45
N LEU A 530 -5.85 -4.67 15.90
CA LEU A 530 -4.44 -4.37 16.18
C LEU A 530 -3.55 -4.40 14.94
N CYS A 531 -3.91 -5.21 13.95
CA CYS A 531 -3.12 -5.46 12.75
C CYS A 531 -3.99 -5.73 11.51
N PRO A 532 -4.91 -4.80 11.17
CA PRO A 532 -5.87 -4.96 10.08
C PRO A 532 -5.19 -5.28 8.75
N CYS A 533 -4.04 -4.65 8.47
CA CYS A 533 -3.38 -4.83 7.18
C CYS A 533 -2.86 -6.25 6.98
N VAL A 534 -2.67 -7.05 8.03
CA VAL A 534 -2.19 -8.43 7.91
C VAL A 534 -3.35 -9.43 7.86
N THR A 535 -4.37 -9.27 8.70
CA THR A 535 -5.44 -10.26 8.84
C THR A 535 -6.57 -10.10 7.83
N LEU A 536 -6.96 -8.86 7.49
CA LEU A 536 -8.10 -8.57 6.63
C LEU A 536 -7.87 -8.89 5.14
N PRO A 537 -6.68 -8.72 4.54
CA PRO A 537 -6.49 -9.04 3.13
C PRO A 537 -6.83 -10.49 2.80
N LYS A 538 -7.48 -10.68 1.65
CA LYS A 538 -7.76 -12.00 1.09
C LYS A 538 -6.46 -12.73 0.76
N SER A 539 -6.50 -14.05 0.87
CA SER A 539 -5.38 -14.91 0.45
C SER A 539 -5.05 -14.65 -1.02
N ASN A 540 -3.76 -14.54 -1.35
CA ASN A 540 -3.26 -14.24 -2.70
C ASN A 540 -3.73 -12.89 -3.29
N SER A 541 -4.14 -11.93 -2.46
CA SER A 541 -4.48 -10.57 -2.91
C SER A 541 -3.24 -9.69 -3.05
N GLU A 542 -3.33 -8.68 -3.92
CA GLU A 542 -2.31 -7.63 -4.02
C GLU A 542 -2.12 -6.89 -2.69
N ALA A 543 -3.21 -6.68 -1.93
CA ALA A 543 -3.13 -6.09 -0.60
C ALA A 543 -2.22 -6.90 0.35
N LEU A 544 -2.34 -8.24 0.35
CA LEU A 544 -1.47 -9.11 1.15
C LEU A 544 -0.02 -9.08 0.65
N GLN A 545 0.20 -9.04 -0.67
CA GLN A 545 1.54 -8.88 -1.24
C GLN A 545 2.17 -7.54 -0.84
N ASN A 546 1.38 -6.48 -0.77
CA ASN A 546 1.85 -5.15 -0.38
C ASN A 546 2.30 -5.10 1.09
N VAL A 547 1.68 -5.88 1.97
CA VAL A 547 2.11 -6.02 3.37
C VAL A 547 3.50 -6.64 3.43
N GLU A 548 3.72 -7.74 2.71
CA GLU A 548 5.04 -8.39 2.64
C GLU A 548 6.07 -7.44 2.02
N ASN A 549 5.75 -6.81 0.89
CA ASN A 549 6.62 -5.84 0.24
C ASN A 549 7.00 -4.69 1.19
N LYS A 550 6.05 -4.17 1.97
CA LYS A 550 6.30 -3.11 2.95
C LYS A 550 7.23 -3.58 4.07
N ASN A 551 6.96 -4.76 4.62
CA ASN A 551 7.79 -5.34 5.67
C ASN A 551 9.23 -5.59 5.18
N ARG A 552 9.39 -6.11 3.95
CA ARG A 552 10.69 -6.28 3.28
C ARG A 552 11.38 -4.95 3.00
N GLY A 553 10.62 -3.95 2.54
CA GLY A 553 11.11 -2.60 2.30
C GLY A 553 11.70 -1.98 3.57
N TYR A 554 11.07 -2.14 4.73
CA TYR A 554 11.63 -1.71 6.01
C TYR A 554 12.93 -2.43 6.38
N GLN A 555 12.99 -3.74 6.21
CA GLN A 555 14.21 -4.52 6.43
C GLN A 555 15.34 -4.03 5.50
N GLU A 556 15.05 -3.79 4.23
CA GLU A 556 16.01 -3.31 3.23
C GLU A 556 16.54 -1.90 3.54
N VAL A 557 15.67 -0.94 3.87
CA VAL A 557 16.12 0.44 4.15
C VAL A 557 16.91 0.54 5.46
N LEU A 558 16.63 -0.30 6.47
CA LEU A 558 17.50 -0.40 7.65
C LEU A 558 18.87 -0.97 7.29
N HIS A 559 18.88 -2.03 6.48
CA HIS A 559 20.12 -2.62 5.97
C HIS A 559 20.97 -1.57 5.25
N GLY A 560 20.38 -0.83 4.31
CA GLY A 560 21.06 0.26 3.61
C GLY A 560 21.53 1.39 4.52
N LEU A 561 20.81 1.68 5.60
CA LEU A 561 21.20 2.71 6.58
C LEU A 561 22.50 2.32 7.31
N VAL A 562 22.63 1.07 7.76
CA VAL A 562 23.83 0.61 8.49
C VAL A 562 24.99 0.30 7.55
N GLU A 563 24.72 -0.34 6.39
CA GLU A 563 25.75 -0.61 5.35
C GLU A 563 26.41 0.66 4.80
N SER A 564 25.82 1.84 5.02
CA SER A 564 26.44 3.11 4.65
C SER A 564 27.72 3.42 5.46
N GLY A 565 27.99 2.70 6.55
CA GLY A 565 29.13 2.94 7.46
C GLY A 565 29.00 4.23 8.29
N ARG A 566 27.82 4.87 8.28
CA ARG A 566 27.59 6.18 8.92
C ARG A 566 27.89 6.20 10.42
N TYR A 567 27.74 5.05 11.10
CA TYR A 567 27.88 4.97 12.56
C TYR A 567 29.25 4.44 13.02
N ASP A 568 30.15 4.14 12.09
CA ASP A 568 31.47 3.59 12.35
C ASP A 568 32.57 4.64 12.22
N THR A 569 32.24 5.89 12.58
CA THR A 569 33.16 7.05 12.50
C THR A 569 34.03 7.22 13.73
N ARG A 570 33.74 6.47 14.81
CA ARG A 570 34.47 6.47 16.07
C ARG A 570 34.64 5.03 16.56
N SER A 571 35.78 4.75 17.18
CA SER A 571 36.10 3.40 17.65
C SER A 571 35.25 2.94 18.83
N ASP A 572 34.59 3.86 19.54
CA ASP A 572 33.81 3.57 20.74
C ASP A 572 32.31 3.39 20.47
N PHE A 573 31.88 3.36 19.22
CA PHE A 573 30.48 3.18 18.86
C PHE A 573 30.30 2.43 17.55
N THR A 574 29.27 1.60 17.48
CA THR A 574 28.84 0.97 16.24
C THR A 574 27.37 0.59 16.32
N VAL A 575 26.72 0.47 15.15
CA VAL A 575 25.37 -0.11 15.03
C VAL A 575 25.49 -1.42 14.26
N VAL A 576 24.97 -2.50 14.84
CA VAL A 576 25.00 -3.83 14.22
C VAL A 576 23.57 -4.29 13.96
N ILE A 577 23.28 -4.65 12.71
CA ILE A 577 22.00 -5.25 12.33
C ILE A 577 21.94 -6.70 12.79
N GLN A 578 20.81 -7.07 13.38
CA GLN A 578 20.48 -8.43 13.80
C GLN A 578 19.29 -8.94 12.97
N PRO A 579 19.52 -9.69 11.88
CA PRO A 579 18.46 -10.14 10.97
C PRO A 579 17.68 -11.36 11.45
N LEU A 580 17.81 -11.77 12.73
CA LEU A 580 17.24 -13.02 13.25
C LEU A 580 15.70 -13.15 13.08
N LEU A 581 14.97 -12.07 12.82
CA LEU A 581 13.52 -12.08 12.62
C LEU A 581 13.12 -11.84 11.16
N ARG A 582 14.10 -11.78 10.24
CA ARG A 582 13.88 -11.50 8.82
C ARG A 582 12.98 -12.54 8.18
N ASP A 583 13.26 -13.82 8.43
CA ASP A 583 12.48 -14.96 7.99
C ASP A 583 12.12 -15.83 9.19
N ILE A 584 10.83 -15.90 9.54
CA ILE A 584 10.34 -16.75 10.63
C ILE A 584 9.32 -17.74 10.08
N VAL A 585 9.43 -18.98 10.55
CA VAL A 585 8.46 -20.03 10.28
C VAL A 585 7.59 -20.24 11.53
N VAL A 586 6.27 -20.20 11.35
CA VAL A 586 5.31 -20.44 12.43
C VAL A 586 5.47 -21.87 12.95
N PRO A 587 5.66 -22.06 14.27
CA PRO A 587 5.68 -23.38 14.89
C PRO A 587 4.44 -24.21 14.59
N ARG A 588 4.62 -25.51 14.44
CA ARG A 588 3.53 -26.45 14.12
C ARG A 588 3.55 -27.64 15.06
N LEU A 589 2.36 -28.05 15.48
CA LEU A 589 2.11 -29.31 16.18
C LEU A 589 2.32 -30.51 15.23
N PRO A 590 2.46 -31.75 15.75
CA PRO A 590 2.60 -32.96 14.92
C PRO A 590 1.48 -33.18 13.90
N ASN A 591 0.29 -32.62 14.15
CA ASN A 591 -0.85 -32.66 13.23
C ASN A 591 -0.80 -31.57 12.12
N GLY A 592 0.27 -30.78 12.04
CA GLY A 592 0.48 -29.73 11.04
C GLY A 592 -0.18 -28.38 11.37
N ARG A 593 -1.00 -28.29 12.42
CA ARG A 593 -1.65 -27.04 12.83
C ARG A 593 -0.64 -26.10 13.53
N PRO A 594 -0.81 -24.78 13.41
CA PRO A 594 0.00 -23.83 14.17
C PRO A 594 -0.03 -24.11 15.68
N ASP A 595 1.13 -24.04 16.34
CA ASP A 595 1.27 -24.27 17.77
C ASP A 595 1.01 -22.97 18.55
N ARG A 596 -0.21 -22.85 19.11
CA ARG A 596 -0.65 -21.69 19.91
C ARG A 596 0.22 -21.43 21.15
N SER A 597 0.97 -22.43 21.66
CA SER A 597 1.78 -22.25 22.88
C SER A 597 2.95 -21.26 22.72
N PHE A 598 3.27 -20.85 21.50
CA PHE A 598 4.26 -19.81 21.21
C PHE A 598 3.69 -18.38 21.24
N PHE A 599 2.38 -18.24 21.41
CA PHE A 599 1.68 -16.95 21.45
C PHE A 599 0.98 -16.74 22.78
N SER A 600 0.74 -15.48 23.12
CA SER A 600 -0.05 -15.04 24.28
C SER A 600 -1.55 -15.26 24.01
N ALA A 601 -2.42 -14.89 24.95
CA ALA A 601 -3.86 -15.13 24.83
C ALA A 601 -4.51 -14.55 23.56
N ASP A 602 -3.97 -13.45 23.03
CA ASP A 602 -4.46 -12.78 21.83
C ASP A 602 -4.06 -13.45 20.51
N CYS A 603 -3.23 -14.50 20.56
CA CYS A 603 -2.58 -15.11 19.40
C CYS A 603 -1.77 -14.13 18.54
N PHE A 604 -1.36 -12.99 19.09
CA PHE A 604 -0.63 -11.92 18.41
C PHE A 604 0.73 -11.66 19.08
N HIS A 605 0.71 -11.36 20.38
CA HIS A 605 1.94 -11.22 21.15
C HIS A 605 2.58 -12.57 21.42
N LEU A 606 3.90 -12.58 21.64
CA LEU A 606 4.69 -13.80 21.77
C LEU A 606 4.78 -14.25 23.23
N SER A 607 4.55 -15.55 23.48
CA SER A 607 4.63 -16.13 24.83
C SER A 607 6.08 -16.23 25.31
N GLN A 608 6.27 -16.55 26.59
CA GLN A 608 7.61 -16.80 27.16
C GLN A 608 8.42 -17.84 26.37
N ARG A 609 7.76 -18.81 25.73
CA ARG A 609 8.43 -19.83 24.90
C ARG A 609 9.05 -19.22 23.65
N ALA A 610 8.31 -18.37 22.93
CA ALA A 610 8.82 -17.68 21.75
C ALA A 610 9.88 -16.63 22.13
N GLN A 611 9.67 -15.88 23.21
CA GLN A 611 10.62 -14.89 23.74
C GLN A 611 11.96 -15.53 24.13
N THR A 612 11.92 -16.74 24.72
CA THR A 612 13.11 -17.57 25.00
C THR A 612 13.90 -17.85 23.73
N LEU A 613 13.24 -18.25 22.64
CA LEU A 613 13.90 -18.52 21.37
C LEU A 613 14.45 -17.25 20.71
N MET A 614 13.74 -16.12 20.81
CA MET A 614 14.24 -14.83 20.34
C MET A 614 15.51 -14.41 21.08
N ALA A 615 15.56 -14.58 22.41
CA ALA A 615 16.75 -14.29 23.21
C ALA A 615 17.95 -15.16 22.80
N ARG A 616 17.72 -16.47 22.58
CA ARG A 616 18.76 -17.39 22.10
C ARG A 616 19.25 -17.04 20.69
N ALA A 617 18.33 -16.74 19.79
CA ALA A 617 18.64 -16.32 18.44
C ALA A 617 19.44 -15.01 18.42
N LEU A 618 19.06 -14.02 19.23
CA LEU A 618 19.80 -12.75 19.38
C LEU A 618 21.21 -12.95 19.91
N TRP A 619 21.37 -13.75 20.96
CA TRP A 619 22.68 -14.08 21.50
C TRP A 619 23.59 -14.72 20.44
N ASN A 620 23.07 -15.70 19.70
CA ASN A 620 23.83 -16.33 18.63
C ASN A 620 24.20 -15.33 17.52
N ASN A 621 23.27 -14.45 17.15
CA ASN A 621 23.51 -13.40 16.16
C ASN A 621 24.60 -12.41 16.61
N LEU A 622 24.70 -12.10 17.90
CA LEU A 622 25.78 -11.28 18.47
C LEU A 622 27.17 -11.90 18.28
N LEU A 623 27.26 -13.23 18.25
CA LEU A 623 28.52 -13.97 18.10
C LEU A 623 28.83 -14.38 16.65
N GLU A 624 27.87 -14.22 15.74
CA GLU A 624 28.01 -14.54 14.32
C GLU A 624 28.65 -13.39 13.53
N PRO A 625 29.67 -13.68 12.70
CA PRO A 625 30.34 -12.65 11.93
C PRO A 625 29.39 -11.98 10.93
N LEU A 626 29.60 -10.68 10.69
CA LEU A 626 28.81 -9.94 9.70
C LEU A 626 28.94 -10.58 8.31
N GLY A 627 27.87 -10.50 7.53
CA GLY A 627 27.71 -11.22 6.25
C GLY A 627 27.30 -12.70 6.40
N HIS A 628 27.41 -13.29 7.59
CA HIS A 628 27.04 -14.69 7.86
C HIS A 628 26.13 -14.84 9.09
N LYS A 629 25.44 -13.76 9.47
CA LYS A 629 24.43 -13.80 10.52
C LYS A 629 23.22 -14.61 10.07
N THR A 630 22.70 -15.44 10.96
CA THR A 630 21.49 -16.22 10.73
C THR A 630 20.29 -15.28 10.58
N SER A 631 19.59 -15.34 9.44
CA SER A 631 18.41 -14.51 9.15
C SER A 631 17.10 -15.28 9.15
N LYS A 632 17.16 -16.62 9.13
CA LYS A 632 16.00 -17.51 9.16
C LYS A 632 15.94 -18.28 10.47
N GLN A 633 14.81 -18.24 11.17
CA GLN A 633 14.60 -18.98 12.41
C GLN A 633 13.43 -19.96 12.29
N GLU A 634 13.66 -21.18 12.77
CA GLU A 634 12.65 -22.24 12.85
C GLU A 634 12.40 -22.56 14.32
N PHE A 635 11.37 -21.94 14.89
CA PHE A 635 11.07 -22.06 16.33
C PHE A 635 10.61 -23.47 16.77
N ASN A 636 10.34 -24.37 15.83
CA ASN A 636 10.14 -25.80 16.09
C ASN A 636 11.44 -26.53 16.46
N SER A 637 12.60 -25.98 16.11
CA SER A 637 13.92 -26.59 16.37
C SER A 637 14.56 -26.03 17.64
N SER A 638 15.35 -26.84 18.34
CA SER A 638 16.10 -26.38 19.49
C SER A 638 17.22 -25.43 19.05
N ILE A 639 17.10 -24.15 19.38
CA ILE A 639 18.20 -23.19 19.24
C ILE A 639 19.14 -23.40 20.43
N GLU A 640 20.35 -23.87 20.17
CA GLU A 640 21.41 -24.01 21.18
C GLU A 640 22.23 -22.72 21.26
N LEU A 641 22.61 -22.31 22.47
CA LEU A 641 23.43 -21.10 22.66
C LEU A 641 24.88 -21.36 22.26
N LYS A 642 25.43 -20.46 21.45
CA LYS A 642 26.85 -20.45 21.07
C LYS A 642 27.71 -19.86 22.20
N CYS A 643 28.95 -20.34 22.30
CA CYS A 643 29.96 -19.79 23.19
C CYS A 643 31.00 -18.96 22.43
N PRO A 644 31.46 -17.83 22.99
CA PRO A 644 32.68 -17.17 22.51
C PRO A 644 33.85 -18.15 22.55
N THR A 645 34.74 -18.10 21.56
CA THR A 645 35.91 -18.98 21.49
C THR A 645 37.17 -18.18 21.80
N LYS A 646 38.27 -18.85 22.21
CA LYS A 646 39.56 -18.18 22.46
C LYS A 646 40.05 -17.36 21.25
N ASN A 647 39.76 -17.80 20.03
CA ASN A 647 40.17 -17.14 18.79
C ASN A 647 39.18 -16.05 18.33
N SER A 648 37.97 -16.03 18.89
CA SER A 648 36.93 -15.03 18.60
C SER A 648 36.13 -14.73 19.88
N PRO A 649 36.75 -14.08 20.88
CA PRO A 649 36.10 -13.83 22.18
C PRO A 649 35.16 -12.61 22.14
N PHE A 650 35.13 -11.87 21.03
CA PHE A 650 34.44 -10.60 20.92
C PHE A 650 33.02 -10.73 20.36
N ILE A 651 32.15 -9.82 20.76
CA ILE A 651 30.88 -9.55 20.08
C ILE A 651 31.20 -9.06 18.66
N ARG A 652 30.49 -9.59 17.67
CA ARG A 652 30.82 -9.39 16.26
C ARG A 652 30.36 -8.04 15.74
N THR A 653 31.32 -7.30 15.22
CA THR A 653 31.19 -6.00 14.55
C THR A 653 31.81 -6.08 13.16
N TYR A 654 31.67 -5.05 12.32
CA TYR A 654 32.24 -5.09 10.96
C TYR A 654 33.75 -5.33 10.98
N ASN A 655 34.47 -4.62 11.85
CA ASN A 655 35.93 -4.65 11.93
C ASN A 655 36.45 -6.05 12.34
N ASN A 656 35.96 -6.60 13.45
CA ASN A 656 36.40 -7.92 13.94
C ASN A 656 35.76 -9.11 13.18
N SER A 657 34.92 -8.83 12.18
CA SER A 657 34.42 -9.83 11.22
C SER A 657 35.20 -9.82 9.91
N ASN A 658 36.19 -8.93 9.75
CA ASN A 658 36.81 -8.61 8.46
C ASN A 658 35.76 -8.30 7.37
N TYR A 659 34.63 -7.73 7.80
CA TYR A 659 33.54 -7.37 6.92
C TYR A 659 33.82 -5.97 6.38
N MET A 660 34.08 -5.89 5.08
CA MET A 660 33.97 -4.61 4.39
C MET A 660 32.49 -4.42 4.11
N TYR A 661 31.92 -3.34 4.62
CA TYR A 661 30.63 -2.88 4.13
C TYR A 661 30.65 -2.93 2.62
N SER A 662 29.54 -3.38 2.06
CA SER A 662 29.30 -3.38 0.63
C SER A 662 29.37 -1.93 0.21
N GLY A 663 30.60 -1.41 0.00
CA GLY A 663 30.89 0.02 -0.02
C GLY A 663 29.84 0.65 -0.88
N PRO A 664 29.14 1.68 -0.36
CA PRO A 664 27.74 1.95 -0.66
C PRO A 664 27.44 1.60 -2.10
N SER A 665 26.47 0.72 -2.39
CA SER A 665 25.83 0.70 -3.73
C SER A 665 25.70 2.16 -4.09
N PRO A 666 26.45 2.67 -5.10
CA PRO A 666 26.89 4.05 -5.13
C PRO A 666 25.69 4.86 -4.76
N THR A 667 25.69 5.41 -3.53
CA THR A 667 24.64 6.34 -3.15
C THR A 667 24.81 7.34 -4.26
N SER A 668 23.82 7.43 -5.16
CA SER A 668 23.90 8.34 -6.28
C SER A 668 24.38 9.62 -5.65
N VAL A 669 25.64 10.02 -5.91
CA VAL A 669 26.24 11.19 -5.28
C VAL A 669 25.15 12.22 -5.35
N PRO A 670 24.65 12.78 -4.22
CA PRO A 670 23.37 13.49 -4.21
C PRO A 670 23.31 14.34 -5.46
N ILE A 671 22.41 13.95 -6.38
CA ILE A 671 22.57 14.27 -7.80
C ILE A 671 22.73 15.78 -7.90
N SER A 672 23.98 16.22 -8.07
CA SER A 672 24.32 17.64 -7.92
C SER A 672 23.86 18.43 -9.13
N ASN A 673 23.56 17.70 -10.22
CA ASN A 673 23.18 18.20 -11.52
C ASN A 673 22.62 17.07 -12.40
N TRP A 674 21.88 17.42 -13.44
CA TRP A 674 21.24 16.47 -14.36
C TRP A 674 22.01 16.36 -15.69
N GLY A 675 23.35 16.40 -15.61
CA GLY A 675 24.23 16.26 -16.76
C GLY A 675 24.51 14.82 -17.17
N SER A 676 25.07 14.65 -18.36
CA SER A 676 25.42 13.37 -18.97
C SER A 676 26.90 13.30 -19.32
N ASP A 677 27.45 12.11 -19.30
CA ASP A 677 28.79 11.81 -19.74
C ASP A 677 28.78 11.55 -21.25
N PHE A 678 29.87 11.90 -21.93
CA PHE A 678 29.93 11.89 -23.39
C PHE A 678 31.15 11.09 -23.85
N SER A 679 30.90 9.91 -24.42
CA SER A 679 31.94 8.94 -24.80
C SER A 679 32.17 8.82 -26.32
N CYS A 680 31.58 9.70 -27.11
CA CYS A 680 31.65 9.61 -28.57
C CYS A 680 33.03 10.00 -29.09
N LYS A 681 33.59 9.16 -29.98
CA LYS A 681 34.94 9.34 -30.53
C LYS A 681 34.95 10.05 -31.88
N ASN A 682 33.99 9.75 -32.75
CA ASN A 682 33.89 10.38 -34.07
C ASN A 682 33.05 11.66 -33.97
N LEU A 683 33.74 12.79 -33.89
CA LEU A 683 33.15 14.13 -33.78
C LEU A 683 33.42 14.98 -35.04
N ASP A 684 34.05 14.38 -36.04
CA ASP A 684 34.57 15.13 -37.17
C ASP A 684 33.44 15.76 -38.00
N PRO A 685 33.63 16.99 -38.51
CA PRO A 685 32.73 17.59 -39.49
C PRO A 685 32.67 16.73 -40.77
N SER A 686 31.62 16.88 -41.56
CA SER A 686 31.61 16.33 -42.91
C SER A 686 32.72 16.97 -43.75
N ASP A 687 33.39 16.18 -44.61
CA ASP A 687 34.50 16.65 -45.46
C ASP A 687 34.11 17.86 -46.32
N THR A 688 32.84 17.91 -46.71
CA THR A 688 32.20 19.05 -47.37
C THR A 688 30.86 19.32 -46.72
N GLN A 689 30.42 20.59 -46.70
CA GLN A 689 29.11 20.93 -46.16
C GLN A 689 28.01 20.22 -46.98
N PRO A 690 27.17 19.38 -46.35
CA PRO A 690 26.18 18.60 -47.08
C PRO A 690 25.16 19.52 -47.75
N THR A 691 24.72 19.13 -48.95
CA THR A 691 23.64 19.80 -49.68
C THR A 691 22.28 19.12 -49.44
N SER A 692 22.29 17.87 -48.98
CA SER A 692 21.11 17.07 -48.68
C SER A 692 20.96 16.86 -47.17
N VAL A 693 19.74 17.02 -46.68
CA VAL A 693 19.34 16.82 -45.28
C VAL A 693 19.58 15.37 -44.85
N HIS A 694 19.51 14.44 -45.80
CA HIS A 694 19.71 13.00 -45.59
C HIS A 694 21.18 12.61 -45.38
N LYS A 695 22.11 13.57 -45.52
CA LYS A 695 23.55 13.39 -45.31
C LYS A 695 24.09 14.24 -44.15
N LEU A 696 23.21 14.80 -43.31
CA LEU A 696 23.62 15.61 -42.18
C LEU A 696 24.27 14.76 -41.10
N ARG A 697 25.50 15.11 -40.72
CA ARG A 697 26.10 14.69 -39.46
C ARG A 697 25.73 15.68 -38.36
N PRO A 698 25.80 15.29 -37.07
CA PRO A 698 25.54 16.23 -35.98
C PRO A 698 26.41 17.50 -35.99
N SER A 699 27.66 17.38 -36.47
CA SER A 699 28.61 18.49 -36.63
C SER A 699 28.21 19.48 -37.72
N ASP A 700 27.34 19.09 -38.67
CA ASP A 700 26.89 19.93 -39.77
C ASP A 700 25.76 20.89 -39.38
N ILE A 701 25.15 20.73 -38.20
CA ILE A 701 24.09 21.63 -37.73
C ILE A 701 24.72 22.89 -37.15
N GLN A 702 24.39 24.06 -37.70
CA GLN A 702 24.87 25.35 -37.17
C GLN A 702 23.86 26.06 -36.29
N VAL A 703 22.55 25.86 -36.51
CA VAL A 703 21.49 26.59 -35.79
C VAL A 703 20.46 25.63 -35.21
N VAL A 704 20.13 25.81 -33.93
CA VAL A 704 19.00 25.15 -33.27
C VAL A 704 17.90 26.15 -32.95
N ALA A 705 16.65 25.69 -33.00
CA ALA A 705 15.48 26.45 -32.61
C ALA A 705 14.39 25.53 -32.06
N ALA A 706 13.45 26.08 -31.30
CA ALA A 706 12.32 25.31 -30.77
C ALA A 706 11.02 26.10 -30.74
N LEU A 707 9.93 25.37 -31.01
CA LEU A 707 8.55 25.85 -31.02
C LEU A 707 7.70 24.93 -30.14
N GLY A 708 6.75 25.48 -29.39
CA GLY A 708 5.92 24.66 -28.52
C GLY A 708 5.19 25.37 -27.39
N ASP A 709 4.87 24.59 -26.36
CA ASP A 709 4.15 25.01 -25.17
C ASP A 709 5.07 25.24 -23.94
N SER A 710 4.51 25.16 -22.73
CA SER A 710 5.21 25.34 -21.47
C SER A 710 6.35 24.33 -21.25
N ILE A 711 6.24 23.11 -21.78
CA ILE A 711 7.29 22.09 -21.66
C ILE A 711 8.50 22.51 -22.54
N THR A 712 8.27 23.00 -23.75
CA THR A 712 9.34 23.50 -24.62
C THR A 712 9.90 24.85 -24.11
N ALA A 713 9.09 25.66 -23.44
CA ALA A 713 9.54 26.89 -22.79
C ALA A 713 10.40 26.63 -21.53
N GLY A 714 10.31 25.45 -20.91
CA GLY A 714 10.97 25.16 -19.64
C GLY A 714 10.29 25.82 -18.43
N THR A 715 8.98 26.03 -18.50
CA THR A 715 8.20 26.63 -17.42
C THR A 715 8.28 25.77 -16.16
N GLY A 716 8.71 26.37 -15.05
CA GLY A 716 8.76 25.70 -13.75
C GLY A 716 9.86 24.63 -13.60
N ALA A 717 10.73 24.41 -14.59
CA ALA A 717 11.70 23.30 -14.58
C ALA A 717 12.65 23.31 -13.37
N LYS A 718 13.00 24.50 -12.85
CA LYS A 718 13.85 24.67 -11.65
C LYS A 718 13.12 25.25 -10.45
N SER A 719 11.79 25.28 -10.46
CA SER A 719 11.03 25.94 -9.40
C SER A 719 11.23 25.22 -8.07
N ARG A 720 11.47 25.99 -7.00
CA ARG A 720 11.61 25.45 -5.63
C ARG A 720 10.38 25.73 -4.76
N ASN A 721 9.53 26.65 -5.20
CA ASN A 721 8.35 27.13 -4.48
C ASN A 721 7.32 27.71 -5.46
N LEU A 722 6.07 27.86 -5.02
CA LEU A 722 4.93 28.22 -5.88
C LEU A 722 5.10 29.58 -6.58
N LEU A 723 5.90 30.49 -6.02
CA LEU A 723 6.17 31.81 -6.62
C LEU A 723 7.07 31.72 -7.85
N GLU A 724 7.84 30.65 -7.99
CA GLU A 724 8.75 30.42 -9.11
C GLU A 724 8.14 29.59 -10.24
N LEU A 725 6.90 29.09 -10.07
CA LEU A 725 6.28 28.17 -11.01
C LEU A 725 6.07 28.79 -12.41
N ASN A 726 5.70 30.06 -12.45
CA ASN A 726 5.42 30.79 -13.70
C ASN A 726 6.70 31.29 -14.41
N ARG A 727 7.88 30.85 -13.98
CA ARG A 727 9.15 31.24 -14.59
C ARG A 727 9.54 30.27 -15.69
N ASP A 728 9.89 30.81 -16.86
CA ASP A 728 10.47 30.06 -17.97
C ASP A 728 11.98 29.90 -17.78
N TYR A 729 12.42 28.70 -17.41
CA TYR A 729 13.83 28.34 -17.30
C TYR A 729 14.38 27.87 -18.66
N LYS A 730 14.35 28.78 -19.65
CA LYS A 730 14.67 28.46 -21.06
C LYS A 730 16.07 27.84 -21.22
N GLY A 731 17.03 28.22 -20.37
CA GLY A 731 18.39 27.68 -20.38
C GLY A 731 18.53 26.18 -20.08
N VAL A 732 17.52 25.55 -19.45
CA VAL A 732 17.48 24.10 -19.20
C VAL A 732 16.36 23.38 -19.98
N SER A 733 15.75 24.06 -20.95
CA SER A 733 14.77 23.42 -21.83
C SER A 733 15.42 22.26 -22.60
N TRP A 734 14.76 21.10 -22.62
CA TRP A 734 15.32 19.85 -23.12
C TRP A 734 15.73 19.93 -24.59
N SER A 735 14.98 20.69 -25.41
CA SER A 735 15.17 20.79 -26.85
C SER A 735 16.04 21.97 -27.29
N ILE A 736 16.24 22.99 -26.45
CA ILE A 736 16.86 24.27 -26.88
C ILE A 736 17.70 25.00 -25.82
N GLY A 737 17.72 24.54 -24.57
CA GLY A 737 18.54 25.14 -23.51
C GLY A 737 20.05 24.92 -23.73
N GLY A 738 20.89 25.83 -23.28
CA GLY A 738 22.35 25.69 -23.32
C GLY A 738 23.05 26.32 -22.12
N ASP A 739 22.40 26.27 -20.95
CA ASP A 739 23.07 26.59 -19.69
C ASP A 739 24.20 25.58 -19.40
N LYS A 740 25.31 26.09 -18.86
CA LYS A 740 26.49 25.30 -18.44
C LYS A 740 27.03 24.37 -19.56
N THR A 741 27.49 23.18 -19.21
CA THR A 741 28.01 22.16 -20.13
C THR A 741 27.15 20.89 -20.05
N LEU A 742 27.32 19.97 -21.02
CA LEU A 742 26.61 18.69 -21.05
C LEU A 742 26.77 17.89 -19.76
N GLU A 743 27.96 17.93 -19.15
CA GLU A 743 28.28 17.23 -17.91
C GLU A 743 27.50 17.75 -16.71
N THR A 744 26.85 18.91 -16.83
CA THR A 744 26.04 19.53 -15.77
C THR A 744 24.55 19.67 -16.13
N VAL A 745 24.23 19.99 -17.38
CA VAL A 745 22.85 20.20 -17.84
C VAL A 745 22.71 19.53 -19.20
N THR A 746 21.97 18.42 -19.22
CA THR A 746 21.71 17.71 -20.48
C THR A 746 20.56 18.35 -21.24
N THR A 747 20.87 18.86 -22.42
CA THR A 747 19.92 19.39 -23.41
C THR A 747 20.41 19.03 -24.80
N LEU A 748 19.52 19.04 -25.79
CA LEU A 748 19.90 18.76 -27.17
C LEU A 748 21.04 19.69 -27.67
N PRO A 749 21.02 21.02 -27.43
CA PRO A 749 22.13 21.88 -27.83
C PRO A 749 23.45 21.57 -27.10
N ASN A 750 23.42 21.20 -25.81
CA ASN A 750 24.65 20.84 -25.10
C ASN A 750 25.26 19.53 -25.61
N ILE A 751 24.45 18.60 -26.12
CA ILE A 751 24.93 17.42 -26.85
C ILE A 751 25.53 17.82 -28.21
N LEU A 752 24.78 18.59 -29.01
CA LEU A 752 25.24 19.03 -30.34
C LEU A 752 26.53 19.87 -30.28
N ARG A 753 26.71 20.68 -29.23
CA ARG A 753 27.93 21.47 -29.01
C ARG A 753 29.20 20.63 -28.82
N LYS A 754 29.07 19.34 -28.49
CA LYS A 754 30.21 18.41 -28.51
C LYS A 754 30.70 18.10 -29.92
N PHE A 755 29.81 18.16 -30.92
CA PHE A 755 30.12 17.96 -32.33
C PHE A 755 30.41 19.29 -33.04
N ASN A 756 29.68 20.35 -32.72
CA ASN A 756 29.88 21.68 -33.27
C ASN A 756 29.91 22.75 -32.16
N PRO A 757 31.09 23.16 -31.67
CA PRO A 757 31.22 24.19 -30.65
C PRO A 757 30.67 25.57 -31.05
N LEU A 758 30.51 25.82 -32.36
CA LEU A 758 30.01 27.08 -32.93
C LEU A 758 28.47 27.11 -33.09
N LEU A 759 27.75 26.13 -32.53
CA LEU A 759 26.28 26.06 -32.58
C LEU A 759 25.63 27.37 -32.09
N LYS A 760 24.58 27.83 -32.78
CA LYS A 760 23.86 29.08 -32.50
C LYS A 760 22.38 28.81 -32.22
N GLY A 761 21.70 29.81 -31.63
CA GLY A 761 20.24 29.81 -31.49
C GLY A 761 19.68 29.21 -30.19
N PHE A 762 20.52 28.58 -29.37
CA PHE A 762 20.12 28.00 -28.08
C PHE A 762 19.87 29.05 -27.00
N SER A 763 18.94 28.77 -26.09
CA SER A 763 18.53 29.67 -25.01
C SER A 763 19.45 29.57 -23.79
N LYS A 764 19.53 30.63 -22.99
CA LYS A 764 20.23 30.65 -21.70
C LYS A 764 19.35 31.25 -20.61
N GLY A 765 19.65 30.95 -19.35
CA GLY A 765 19.05 31.61 -18.19
C GLY A 765 17.52 31.50 -18.12
N GLN A 766 16.90 32.57 -17.63
CA GLN A 766 15.48 32.64 -17.29
C GLN A 766 14.77 33.76 -18.08
N GLY A 767 13.49 33.59 -18.39
CA GLY A 767 12.63 34.63 -18.96
C GLY A 767 12.86 34.94 -20.45
N SER A 768 12.37 36.10 -20.90
CA SER A 768 12.28 36.45 -22.33
C SER A 768 13.55 37.05 -22.93
N ILE A 769 14.46 37.57 -22.11
CA ILE A 769 15.66 38.30 -22.55
C ILE A 769 16.68 37.37 -23.23
N GLN A 770 16.85 36.15 -22.71
CA GLN A 770 17.84 35.19 -23.19
C GLN A 770 17.20 34.00 -23.94
N LYS A 771 16.03 34.22 -24.56
CA LYS A 771 15.27 33.17 -25.26
C LYS A 771 15.91 32.68 -26.56
N ALA A 772 16.78 33.46 -27.19
CA ALA A 772 17.36 33.16 -28.51
C ALA A 772 16.26 32.71 -29.51
N PHE A 773 16.35 31.50 -30.07
CA PHE A 773 15.34 30.96 -31.00
C PHE A 773 14.33 29.98 -30.36
N ASN A 774 14.13 30.07 -29.05
CA ASN A 774 12.98 29.44 -28.39
C ASN A 774 11.77 30.36 -28.49
N MET A 775 10.82 30.01 -29.37
CA MET A 775 9.56 30.72 -29.55
C MET A 775 8.39 30.06 -28.81
N ALA A 776 8.66 29.03 -28.00
CA ALA A 776 7.63 28.38 -27.21
C ALA A 776 7.06 29.33 -26.15
N VAL A 777 5.76 29.23 -25.95
CA VAL A 777 4.97 30.09 -25.06
C VAL A 777 4.20 29.19 -24.09
N ALA A 778 4.24 29.53 -22.80
CA ALA A 778 3.44 28.83 -21.80
C ALA A 778 1.95 28.89 -22.17
N GLU A 779 1.22 27.80 -21.91
CA GLU A 779 -0.23 27.67 -22.20
C GLU A 779 -0.60 27.66 -23.70
N ALA A 780 0.37 27.73 -24.62
CA ALA A 780 0.10 27.67 -26.05
C ALA A 780 -0.52 26.34 -26.47
N LYS A 781 -1.48 26.42 -27.38
CA LYS A 781 -2.12 25.31 -28.08
C LYS A 781 -1.64 25.27 -29.53
N THR A 782 -2.05 24.26 -30.28
CA THR A 782 -1.60 24.14 -31.67
C THR A 782 -2.00 25.29 -32.57
N SER A 783 -3.11 25.97 -32.30
CA SER A 783 -3.56 27.15 -33.03
C SER A 783 -2.55 28.30 -33.03
N GLU A 784 -1.69 28.41 -32.01
CA GLU A 784 -0.69 29.46 -31.93
C GLU A 784 0.64 29.08 -32.62
N LEU A 785 0.82 27.81 -33.02
CA LEU A 785 2.07 27.34 -33.63
C LEU A 785 2.45 28.10 -34.93
N PRO A 786 1.51 28.43 -35.85
CA PRO A 786 1.84 29.22 -37.04
C PRO A 786 2.44 30.59 -36.71
N ALA A 787 1.96 31.24 -35.65
CA ALA A 787 2.50 32.52 -35.20
C ALA A 787 3.92 32.36 -34.63
N GLN A 788 4.19 31.27 -33.89
CA GLN A 788 5.54 30.96 -33.41
C GLN A 788 6.51 30.70 -34.58
N VAL A 789 6.07 30.00 -35.64
CA VAL A 789 6.87 29.78 -36.88
C VAL A 789 7.22 31.11 -37.53
N GLN A 790 6.25 32.00 -37.73
CA GLN A 790 6.48 33.31 -38.35
C GLN A 790 7.45 34.17 -37.52
N ALA A 791 7.29 34.16 -36.20
CA ALA A 791 8.22 34.82 -35.29
C ALA A 791 9.64 34.25 -35.39
N LEU A 792 9.78 32.92 -35.50
CA LEU A 792 11.07 32.25 -35.66
C LEU A 792 11.76 32.64 -36.98
N ILE A 793 11.03 32.59 -38.10
CA ILE A 793 11.57 32.94 -39.42
C ILE A 793 12.06 34.39 -39.41
N LYS A 794 11.25 35.32 -38.87
CA LYS A 794 11.62 36.72 -38.71
C LYS A 794 12.88 36.88 -37.86
N ALA A 795 12.96 36.16 -36.74
CA ALA A 795 14.12 36.21 -35.85
C ALA A 795 15.39 35.66 -36.51
N MET A 796 15.31 34.56 -37.27
CA MET A 796 16.46 34.01 -37.99
C MET A 796 16.93 34.94 -39.11
N LYS A 797 16.02 35.47 -39.92
CA LYS A 797 16.35 36.43 -41.00
C LYS A 797 16.97 37.72 -40.48
N GLY A 798 16.59 38.15 -39.28
CA GLY A 798 17.13 39.36 -38.62
C GLY A 798 18.42 39.16 -37.82
N ASN A 799 18.89 37.92 -37.65
CA ASN A 799 20.06 37.62 -36.83
C ASN A 799 21.34 37.64 -37.69
N LYS A 800 22.27 38.55 -37.36
CA LYS A 800 23.54 38.74 -38.10
C LYS A 800 24.49 37.55 -38.00
N ASP A 801 24.35 36.72 -36.97
CA ASP A 801 25.19 35.55 -36.77
C ASP A 801 24.68 34.33 -37.54
N VAL A 802 23.51 34.39 -38.18
CA VAL A 802 22.91 33.26 -38.92
C VAL A 802 22.94 33.56 -40.41
N ASP A 803 23.57 32.69 -41.20
CA ASP A 803 23.37 32.69 -42.65
C ASP A 803 22.06 31.96 -42.96
N PHE A 804 21.00 32.74 -43.12
CA PHE A 804 19.65 32.20 -43.37
C PHE A 804 19.59 31.32 -44.63
N GLY A 805 20.45 31.54 -45.63
CA GLY A 805 20.46 30.75 -46.87
C GLY A 805 21.33 29.50 -46.79
N LYS A 806 22.45 29.54 -46.06
CA LYS A 806 23.49 28.48 -46.13
C LYS A 806 23.60 27.61 -44.89
N ASP A 807 23.29 28.13 -43.71
CA ASP A 807 23.41 27.35 -42.46
C ASP A 807 22.35 26.23 -42.44
N TRP A 808 22.71 25.05 -41.95
CA TRP A 808 21.75 24.01 -41.59
C TRP A 808 21.09 24.33 -40.25
N LYS A 809 19.76 24.30 -40.27
CA LYS A 809 18.91 24.55 -39.12
C LYS A 809 18.27 23.25 -38.64
N LEU A 810 18.18 23.09 -37.32
CA LEU A 810 17.40 22.06 -36.65
C LEU A 810 16.30 22.72 -35.81
N VAL A 811 15.04 22.47 -36.17
CA VAL A 811 13.87 22.99 -35.43
C VAL A 811 13.19 21.83 -34.72
N THR A 812 13.00 21.94 -33.41
CA THR A 812 12.23 20.96 -32.62
C THR A 812 10.85 21.52 -32.26
N ILE A 813 9.79 20.78 -32.59
CA ILE A 813 8.39 21.14 -32.32
C ILE A 813 7.82 20.13 -31.32
N PHE A 814 7.29 20.63 -30.21
CA PHE A 814 6.50 19.85 -29.25
C PHE A 814 5.35 20.72 -28.73
N ILE A 815 4.11 20.32 -29.02
CA ILE A 815 2.89 21.05 -28.68
C ILE A 815 1.71 20.06 -28.65
N GLY A 816 0.64 20.40 -27.94
CA GLY A 816 -0.59 19.59 -27.88
C GLY A 816 -1.03 19.18 -26.47
N ALA A 817 -0.16 19.34 -25.46
CA ALA A 817 -0.52 19.01 -24.08
C ALA A 817 -1.67 19.92 -23.57
N ASN A 818 -1.61 21.22 -23.88
CA ASN A 818 -2.67 22.17 -23.49
C ASN A 818 -3.98 21.95 -24.25
N ASP A 819 -3.90 21.56 -25.53
CA ASP A 819 -5.05 21.17 -26.33
C ASP A 819 -5.80 20.01 -25.65
N LEU A 820 -5.08 18.96 -25.20
CA LEU A 820 -5.68 17.83 -24.47
C LEU A 820 -6.18 18.22 -23.06
N CYS A 821 -5.39 19.00 -22.32
CA CYS A 821 -5.75 19.45 -20.96
C CYS A 821 -7.03 20.30 -20.90
N THR A 822 -7.38 20.95 -22.02
CA THR A 822 -8.57 21.81 -22.14
C THR A 822 -9.59 21.32 -23.19
N TYR A 823 -9.40 20.10 -23.74
CA TYR A 823 -10.25 19.55 -24.80
C TYR A 823 -11.74 19.54 -24.44
N CYS A 824 -12.07 19.13 -23.21
CA CYS A 824 -13.44 19.09 -22.70
C CYS A 824 -14.14 20.46 -22.65
N LEU A 825 -13.39 21.57 -22.75
CA LEU A 825 -13.92 22.93 -22.73
C LEU A 825 -14.20 23.47 -24.15
N ASP A 826 -13.55 22.94 -25.18
CA ASP A 826 -13.67 23.42 -26.57
C ASP A 826 -13.37 22.30 -27.59
N GLN A 827 -14.22 21.28 -27.62
CA GLN A 827 -14.02 20.09 -28.46
C GLN A 827 -14.02 20.41 -29.97
N ASN A 828 -14.69 21.49 -30.38
CA ASN A 828 -14.80 21.89 -31.78
C ASN A 828 -13.47 22.44 -32.30
N ASN A 829 -12.88 23.42 -31.59
CA ASN A 829 -11.62 24.02 -32.01
C ASN A 829 -10.44 23.08 -31.74
N LEU A 830 -10.52 22.25 -30.72
CA LEU A 830 -9.48 21.29 -30.31
C LEU A 830 -9.73 19.89 -30.89
N SER A 831 -10.38 19.78 -32.04
CA SER A 831 -10.56 18.49 -32.71
C SER A 831 -9.22 17.93 -33.26
N PRO A 832 -9.06 16.60 -33.39
CA PRO A 832 -7.85 16.01 -33.99
C PRO A 832 -7.52 16.54 -35.39
N LYS A 833 -8.55 16.91 -36.16
CA LYS A 833 -8.37 17.50 -37.50
C LYS A 833 -7.82 18.92 -37.43
N ASN A 834 -8.31 19.76 -36.51
CA ASN A 834 -7.76 21.10 -36.33
C ASN A 834 -6.33 21.06 -35.79
N TYR A 835 -6.07 20.17 -34.83
CA TYR A 835 -4.73 19.90 -34.30
C TYR A 835 -3.73 19.58 -35.45
N SER A 836 -4.08 18.60 -36.29
CA SER A 836 -3.27 18.23 -37.47
C SER A 836 -3.17 19.35 -38.51
N HIS A 837 -4.27 20.07 -38.76
CA HIS A 837 -4.30 21.19 -39.70
C HIS A 837 -3.35 22.33 -39.29
N ASN A 838 -3.36 22.72 -38.01
CA ASN A 838 -2.48 23.77 -37.49
C ASN A 838 -0.99 23.39 -37.59
N LEU A 839 -0.68 22.12 -37.32
CA LEU A 839 0.67 21.59 -37.49
C LEU A 839 1.07 21.57 -38.98
N MET A 840 0.18 21.15 -39.86
CA MET A 840 0.38 21.17 -41.32
C MET A 840 0.66 22.59 -41.83
N LEU A 841 -0.11 23.60 -41.42
CA LEU A 841 0.13 25.00 -41.81
C LEU A 841 1.52 25.48 -41.38
N SER A 842 1.94 25.09 -40.17
CA SER A 842 3.25 25.43 -39.60
C SER A 842 4.39 24.78 -40.38
N LEU A 843 4.29 23.47 -40.65
CA LEU A 843 5.27 22.71 -41.42
C LEU A 843 5.33 23.16 -42.88
N ASP A 844 4.20 23.46 -43.51
CA ASP A 844 4.14 23.99 -44.88
C ASP A 844 4.83 25.36 -44.99
N THR A 845 4.67 26.21 -43.97
CA THR A 845 5.35 27.52 -43.92
C THR A 845 6.86 27.33 -43.82
N LEU A 846 7.32 26.45 -42.93
CA LEU A 846 8.75 26.11 -42.81
C LEU A 846 9.30 25.52 -44.11
N TYR A 847 8.58 24.58 -44.73
CA TYR A 847 8.94 23.95 -45.99
C TYR A 847 9.10 24.98 -47.12
N LYS A 848 8.22 25.99 -47.16
CA LYS A 848 8.25 27.03 -48.20
C LYS A 848 9.35 28.07 -47.97
N GLU A 849 9.54 28.51 -46.73
CA GLU A 849 10.33 29.72 -46.43
C GLU A 849 11.74 29.48 -45.90
N VAL A 850 12.03 28.31 -45.32
CA VAL A 850 13.30 28.07 -44.63
C VAL A 850 14.13 27.03 -45.39
N PRO A 851 15.24 27.44 -46.04
CA PRO A 851 16.13 26.50 -46.70
C PRO A 851 16.99 25.75 -45.68
N ARG A 852 17.48 24.56 -46.06
CA ARG A 852 18.41 23.75 -45.26
C ARG A 852 17.90 23.48 -43.84
N LEU A 853 16.76 22.82 -43.73
CA LEU A 853 16.04 22.65 -42.48
C LEU A 853 15.68 21.18 -42.21
N LEU A 854 16.15 20.68 -41.07
CA LEU A 854 15.65 19.45 -40.46
C LEU A 854 14.64 19.81 -39.35
N VAL A 855 13.44 19.25 -39.41
CA VAL A 855 12.40 19.47 -38.39
C VAL A 855 12.18 18.19 -37.60
N ASN A 856 12.38 18.24 -36.28
CA ASN A 856 11.91 17.22 -35.35
C ASN A 856 10.50 17.58 -34.90
N VAL A 857 9.52 16.72 -35.17
CA VAL A 857 8.19 16.80 -34.55
C VAL A 857 8.11 15.73 -33.47
N VAL A 858 7.94 16.13 -32.23
CA VAL A 858 7.82 15.20 -31.10
C VAL A 858 6.35 14.94 -30.84
N ASP A 859 6.00 13.65 -30.76
CA ASP A 859 4.62 13.23 -30.58
C ASP A 859 4.09 13.66 -29.20
N VAL A 860 2.79 13.94 -29.12
CA VAL A 860 2.17 14.37 -27.86
C VAL A 860 2.19 13.22 -26.85
N LEU A 861 2.51 13.52 -25.59
CA LEU A 861 2.61 12.50 -24.54
C LEU A 861 1.25 11.86 -24.22
N GLN A 862 1.26 10.59 -23.80
CA GLN A 862 0.09 9.94 -23.19
C GLN A 862 -0.29 10.66 -21.88
N ILE A 863 -1.32 11.49 -21.95
CA ILE A 863 -1.64 12.49 -20.93
C ILE A 863 -2.39 11.92 -19.72
N ASP A 864 -3.05 10.78 -19.90
CA ASP A 864 -3.81 10.11 -18.85
C ASP A 864 -2.94 9.67 -17.68
N VAL A 865 -1.67 9.35 -17.95
CA VAL A 865 -0.68 8.99 -16.92
C VAL A 865 -0.44 10.13 -15.93
N LEU A 866 -0.65 11.40 -16.30
CA LEU A 866 -0.53 12.53 -15.37
C LEU A 866 -1.49 12.42 -14.17
N LYS A 867 -2.62 11.73 -14.33
CA LYS A 867 -3.59 11.48 -13.25
C LYS A 867 -3.02 10.63 -12.10
N THR A 868 -2.01 9.82 -12.39
CA THR A 868 -1.32 8.97 -11.41
C THR A 868 -0.35 9.77 -10.52
N VAL A 869 0.04 10.98 -10.95
CA VAL A 869 0.96 11.85 -10.20
C VAL A 869 0.19 12.57 -9.09
N LYS A 870 0.28 12.03 -7.89
CA LYS A 870 -0.40 12.58 -6.70
C LYS A 870 0.62 12.86 -5.60
N LYS A 871 0.47 14.01 -4.94
CA LYS A 871 1.26 14.43 -3.78
C LYS A 871 0.38 15.31 -2.90
N ASN A 872 0.43 15.13 -1.59
CA ASN A 872 -0.35 15.94 -0.64
C ASN A 872 0.31 17.32 -0.41
N THR A 873 0.42 18.12 -1.48
CA THR A 873 0.91 19.50 -1.45
C THR A 873 -0.08 20.39 -2.18
N LEU A 874 -0.21 21.66 -1.76
CA LEU A 874 -1.13 22.62 -2.37
C LEU A 874 -0.96 22.73 -3.89
N GLY A 875 0.30 22.74 -4.37
CA GLY A 875 0.59 22.77 -5.80
C GLY A 875 0.03 21.56 -6.55
N CYS A 876 0.24 20.36 -6.01
CA CYS A 876 -0.17 19.11 -6.65
C CYS A 876 -1.69 18.87 -6.56
N SER A 877 -2.33 19.19 -5.43
CA SER A 877 -3.76 18.92 -5.22
C SER A 877 -4.67 19.94 -5.91
N LEU A 878 -4.22 21.21 -6.04
CA LEU A 878 -5.02 22.32 -6.55
C LEU A 878 -4.56 22.81 -7.93
N MET A 879 -3.26 23.12 -8.11
CA MET A 879 -2.79 23.72 -9.37
C MET A 879 -2.84 22.72 -10.53
N GLN A 880 -2.57 21.45 -10.28
CA GLN A 880 -2.69 20.39 -11.29
C GLN A 880 -4.12 20.32 -11.88
N ARG A 881 -5.14 20.47 -11.02
CA ARG A 881 -6.56 20.50 -11.43
C ARG A 881 -6.93 21.72 -12.27
N ILE A 882 -6.28 22.85 -12.02
CA ILE A 882 -6.50 24.11 -12.76
C ILE A 882 -5.78 24.06 -14.11
N SER A 883 -4.54 23.56 -14.15
CA SER A 883 -3.74 23.50 -15.37
C SER A 883 -4.22 22.42 -16.36
N CYS A 884 -4.79 21.31 -15.87
CA CYS A 884 -5.24 20.21 -16.72
C CYS A 884 -6.60 19.62 -16.30
N PRO A 885 -7.67 20.43 -16.32
CA PRO A 885 -8.96 20.05 -15.77
C PRO A 885 -9.58 18.82 -16.44
N CYS A 886 -9.41 18.65 -17.76
CA CYS A 886 -10.05 17.56 -18.51
C CYS A 886 -9.43 16.18 -18.22
N VAL A 887 -8.22 16.12 -17.66
CA VAL A 887 -7.52 14.87 -17.33
C VAL A 887 -7.63 14.59 -15.82
N ILE A 888 -7.44 15.62 -15.00
CA ILE A 888 -7.29 15.46 -13.55
C ILE A 888 -8.64 15.37 -12.84
N ASN A 889 -9.63 16.17 -13.22
CA ASN A 889 -10.90 16.29 -12.49
C ASN A 889 -11.87 15.10 -12.65
N PRO A 890 -12.02 14.47 -13.84
CA PRO A 890 -12.92 13.32 -13.99
C PRO A 890 -12.54 12.15 -13.06
N THR A 891 -13.45 11.23 -12.75
CA THR A 891 -13.09 10.01 -11.99
C THR A 891 -12.36 9.01 -12.88
N GLU A 892 -11.63 8.06 -12.27
CA GLU A 892 -11.04 6.94 -13.02
C GLU A 892 -12.15 6.20 -13.78
N ASN A 893 -11.90 5.81 -15.04
CA ASN A 893 -12.85 5.12 -15.93
C ASN A 893 -14.17 5.88 -16.22
N SER A 894 -14.22 7.20 -16.02
CA SER A 894 -15.40 7.97 -16.43
C SER A 894 -15.48 8.11 -17.97
N PRO A 895 -16.68 8.26 -18.56
CA PRO A 895 -16.82 8.47 -20.00
C PRO A 895 -16.03 9.67 -20.52
N GLU A 896 -15.94 10.75 -19.73
CA GLU A 896 -15.17 11.94 -20.06
C GLU A 896 -13.66 11.65 -20.09
N PHE A 897 -13.17 10.85 -19.16
CA PHE A 897 -11.75 10.49 -19.11
C PHE A 897 -11.36 9.54 -20.26
N GLU A 898 -12.20 8.55 -20.57
CA GLU A 898 -12.02 7.67 -21.71
C GLU A 898 -12.05 8.42 -23.04
N GLU A 899 -12.91 9.44 -23.16
CA GLU A 899 -12.93 10.31 -24.34
C GLU A 899 -11.60 11.07 -24.51
N VAL A 900 -11.01 11.58 -23.43
CA VAL A 900 -9.69 12.24 -23.49
C VAL A 900 -8.59 11.26 -23.91
N ARG A 901 -8.56 10.04 -23.35
CA ARG A 901 -7.64 8.96 -23.81
C ARG A 901 -7.79 8.70 -25.31
N ARG A 902 -9.04 8.58 -25.78
CA ARG A 902 -9.36 8.34 -27.19
C ARG A 902 -8.90 9.50 -28.08
N ILE A 903 -9.06 10.74 -27.64
CA ILE A 903 -8.65 11.93 -28.40
C ILE A 903 -7.13 12.08 -28.43
N ASN A 904 -6.44 11.77 -27.33
CA ASN A 904 -4.98 11.72 -27.31
C ASN A 904 -4.42 10.75 -28.36
N HIS A 905 -4.96 9.54 -28.46
CA HIS A 905 -4.55 8.59 -29.51
C HIS A 905 -4.88 9.08 -30.92
N LYS A 906 -6.00 9.78 -31.11
CA LYS A 906 -6.32 10.38 -32.42
C LYS A 906 -5.35 11.50 -32.80
N TYR A 907 -4.90 12.32 -31.85
CA TYR A 907 -3.87 13.34 -32.11
C TYR A 907 -2.57 12.69 -32.60
N GLN A 908 -2.10 11.66 -31.90
CA GLN A 908 -0.89 10.91 -32.26
C GLN A 908 -1.03 10.30 -33.67
N ALA A 909 -2.16 9.65 -33.96
CA ALA A 909 -2.42 9.05 -35.27
C ALA A 909 -2.49 10.08 -36.41
N GLU A 910 -3.09 11.25 -36.18
CA GLU A 910 -3.18 12.30 -37.20
C GLU A 910 -1.80 12.94 -37.49
N VAL A 911 -0.91 13.05 -36.50
CA VAL A 911 0.47 13.53 -36.68
C VAL A 911 1.30 12.52 -37.46
N GLU A 912 1.18 11.23 -37.11
CA GLU A 912 1.83 10.15 -37.84
C GLU A 912 1.37 10.11 -39.29
N TYR A 913 0.06 10.23 -39.54
CA TYR A 913 -0.50 10.30 -40.89
C TYR A 913 0.03 11.52 -41.67
N LEU A 914 0.07 12.70 -41.03
CA LEU A 914 0.57 13.93 -41.67
C LEU A 914 2.04 13.82 -42.10
N ILE A 915 2.89 13.18 -41.28
CA ILE A 915 4.35 13.14 -41.49
C ILE A 915 4.79 11.93 -42.32
N SER A 916 4.07 10.80 -42.27
CA SER A 916 4.42 9.57 -42.99
C SER A 916 4.26 9.67 -44.52
N GLY A 917 3.46 10.63 -45.01
CA GLY A 917 3.27 10.90 -46.43
C GLY A 917 4.52 11.42 -47.16
N ASP A 918 4.35 11.77 -48.43
CA ASP A 918 5.40 12.29 -49.32
C ASP A 918 5.42 13.83 -49.41
N ARG A 919 4.53 14.51 -48.67
CA ARG A 919 4.31 15.97 -48.72
C ARG A 919 5.59 16.80 -48.59
N TYR A 920 6.54 16.32 -47.80
CA TYR A 920 7.78 17.04 -47.48
C TYR A 920 9.03 16.41 -48.10
N ASP A 921 8.88 15.40 -48.98
CA ASP A 921 9.98 14.67 -49.61
C ASP A 921 10.47 15.35 -50.93
N GLY A 922 9.84 16.44 -51.34
CA GLY A 922 10.11 17.13 -52.62
C GLY A 922 11.37 18.02 -52.65
N LYS A 923 12.12 18.10 -51.54
CA LYS A 923 13.34 18.92 -51.43
C LYS A 923 14.46 18.11 -50.78
N GLU A 924 15.65 18.17 -51.37
CA GLU A 924 16.85 17.59 -50.76
C GLU A 924 17.29 18.34 -49.50
N ASP A 925 16.94 19.62 -49.38
CA ASP A 925 17.38 20.47 -48.27
C ASP A 925 16.35 20.59 -47.13
N PHE A 926 15.32 19.75 -47.11
CA PHE A 926 14.29 19.78 -46.08
C PHE A 926 13.82 18.37 -45.70
N ALA A 927 13.65 18.10 -44.40
CA ALA A 927 12.97 16.90 -43.94
C ALA A 927 12.21 17.15 -42.65
N VAL A 928 11.05 16.49 -42.51
CA VAL A 928 10.31 16.37 -41.24
C VAL A 928 10.49 14.97 -40.70
N VAL A 929 10.78 14.88 -39.41
CA VAL A 929 11.07 13.62 -38.75
C VAL A 929 10.24 13.53 -37.48
N LEU A 930 9.35 12.53 -37.43
CA LEU A 930 8.59 12.20 -36.23
C LEU A 930 9.51 11.57 -35.17
N GLN A 931 9.30 11.95 -33.91
CA GLN A 931 10.04 11.49 -32.74
C GLN A 931 9.04 10.97 -31.68
N PRO A 932 8.75 9.65 -31.68
CA PRO A 932 7.63 9.09 -30.91
C PRO A 932 7.98 8.74 -29.46
N PHE A 933 9.09 9.22 -28.88
CA PHE A 933 9.56 8.74 -27.57
C PHE A 933 8.64 9.09 -26.38
N LEU A 934 7.59 9.90 -26.59
CA LEU A 934 6.55 10.18 -25.61
C LEU A 934 5.22 9.47 -25.91
N HIS A 935 5.15 8.70 -27.00
CA HIS A 935 3.92 8.03 -27.43
C HIS A 935 3.40 7.07 -26.35
N ASN A 936 4.28 6.23 -25.80
CA ASN A 936 4.02 5.39 -24.62
C ASN A 936 4.73 5.98 -23.40
N PHE A 937 4.32 7.19 -23.01
CA PHE A 937 4.86 7.86 -21.84
C PHE A 937 4.41 7.13 -20.57
N PHE A 938 5.37 6.80 -19.70
CA PHE A 938 5.07 6.28 -18.37
C PHE A 938 5.89 7.05 -17.35
N ILE A 939 5.37 7.09 -16.12
CA ILE A 939 6.03 7.76 -15.01
C ILE A 939 6.69 6.68 -14.17
N PRO A 940 8.01 6.76 -13.88
CA PRO A 940 8.65 5.84 -12.97
C PRO A 940 7.94 5.82 -11.64
N HIS A 941 7.94 4.68 -10.97
CA HIS A 941 7.34 4.58 -9.65
C HIS A 941 8.42 4.64 -8.57
N VAL A 942 8.13 5.36 -7.48
CA VAL A 942 8.86 5.22 -6.22
C VAL A 942 8.21 4.08 -5.45
N GLY A 943 8.72 2.86 -5.60
CA GLY A 943 8.09 1.67 -5.04
C GLY A 943 6.93 1.16 -5.89
N VAL A 944 5.91 0.56 -5.27
CA VAL A 944 4.80 -0.09 -5.97
C VAL A 944 3.66 0.91 -6.22
N GLY A 945 3.42 1.28 -7.48
CA GLY A 945 2.24 2.03 -7.91
C GLY A 945 2.21 3.55 -7.64
N GLU A 946 3.16 4.10 -6.88
CA GLU A 946 3.27 5.55 -6.64
C GLU A 946 4.21 6.22 -7.64
N ALA A 947 3.73 7.19 -8.41
CA ALA A 947 4.52 7.95 -9.38
C ALA A 947 5.66 8.75 -8.71
N ASP A 948 6.89 8.67 -9.26
CA ASP A 948 8.06 9.44 -8.85
C ASP A 948 7.85 10.93 -9.17
N THR A 949 7.33 11.66 -8.18
CA THR A 949 7.05 13.09 -8.31
C THR A 949 8.30 13.96 -8.54
N SER A 950 9.52 13.43 -8.38
CA SER A 950 10.74 14.20 -8.63
C SER A 950 11.00 14.48 -10.11
N PHE A 951 10.28 13.82 -11.03
CA PHE A 951 10.26 14.19 -12.45
C PHE A 951 9.38 15.41 -12.73
N PHE A 952 8.56 15.85 -11.78
CA PHE A 952 7.67 16.98 -11.92
C PHE A 952 8.12 18.17 -11.10
N SER A 953 7.72 19.35 -11.54
CA SER A 953 7.77 20.58 -10.77
C SER A 953 6.83 20.50 -9.56
N ILE A 954 6.89 21.48 -8.68
CA ILE A 954 6.11 21.56 -7.43
C ILE A 954 4.58 21.49 -7.61
N ASN A 955 4.07 21.64 -8.84
CA ASN A 955 2.64 21.53 -9.15
C ASN A 955 2.24 20.14 -9.68
N CYS A 956 3.15 19.16 -9.71
CA CYS A 956 2.91 17.82 -10.26
C CYS A 956 2.39 17.79 -11.71
N PHE A 957 2.66 18.84 -12.48
CA PHE A 957 2.17 18.98 -13.85
C PHE A 957 3.29 19.38 -14.80
N HIS A 958 3.96 20.50 -14.54
CA HIS A 958 5.12 20.89 -15.34
C HIS A 958 6.28 19.94 -15.07
N LEU A 959 7.12 19.70 -16.07
CA LEU A 959 8.28 18.81 -15.95
C LEU A 959 9.44 19.52 -15.24
N SER A 960 10.17 18.78 -14.42
CA SER A 960 11.37 19.27 -13.72
C SER A 960 12.61 19.27 -14.63
N GLU A 961 13.70 19.90 -14.19
CA GLU A 961 15.01 19.83 -14.86
C GLU A 961 15.47 18.38 -15.08
N ARG A 962 15.15 17.47 -14.15
CA ARG A 962 15.42 16.03 -14.28
C ARG A 962 14.71 15.43 -15.49
N ALA A 963 13.41 15.67 -15.62
CA ALA A 963 12.63 15.16 -16.75
C ALA A 963 13.08 15.76 -18.08
N HIS A 964 13.43 17.06 -18.08
CA HIS A 964 14.00 17.73 -19.23
C HIS A 964 15.30 17.06 -19.73
N ALA A 965 16.21 16.68 -18.81
CA ALA A 965 17.43 15.97 -19.17
C ALA A 965 17.13 14.62 -19.86
N GLU A 966 16.21 13.82 -19.32
CA GLU A 966 15.83 12.52 -19.92
C GLU A 966 15.14 12.69 -21.29
N MET A 967 14.34 13.75 -21.48
CA MET A 967 13.74 14.07 -22.78
C MET A 967 14.80 14.43 -23.82
N ALA A 968 15.82 15.19 -23.45
CA ALA A 968 16.91 15.57 -24.35
C ALA A 968 17.71 14.33 -24.81
N VAL A 969 18.02 13.42 -23.89
CA VAL A 969 18.69 12.14 -24.20
C VAL A 969 17.85 11.30 -25.15
N SER A 970 16.54 11.18 -24.90
CA SER A 970 15.65 10.39 -25.75
C SER A 970 15.48 10.96 -27.15
N LEU A 971 15.34 12.28 -27.28
CA LEU A 971 15.31 12.93 -28.60
C LEU A 971 16.62 12.68 -29.36
N TRP A 972 17.77 12.92 -28.73
CA TRP A 972 19.07 12.69 -29.34
C TRP A 972 19.24 11.25 -29.80
N ASN A 973 18.96 10.28 -28.93
CA ASN A 973 19.12 8.86 -29.23
C ASN A 973 18.21 8.42 -30.40
N ASN A 974 16.99 8.95 -30.49
CA ASN A 974 16.10 8.71 -31.63
C ASN A 974 16.56 9.38 -32.94
N MET A 975 17.37 10.44 -32.87
CA MET A 975 17.96 11.08 -34.05
C MET A 975 19.13 10.26 -34.62
N VAL A 976 19.90 9.54 -33.79
CA VAL A 976 21.16 8.90 -34.19
C VAL A 976 21.16 7.36 -34.16
N SER A 977 20.04 6.72 -33.78
CA SER A 977 19.96 5.25 -33.67
C SER A 977 18.63 4.68 -34.20
N PRO A 978 18.65 3.79 -35.21
CA PRO A 978 17.52 2.94 -35.56
C PRO A 978 17.63 1.66 -34.73
N LYS A 979 16.56 1.19 -34.07
CA LYS A 979 16.66 -0.06 -33.29
C LYS A 979 17.19 -1.23 -34.15
N PRO A 980 18.11 -2.06 -33.63
CA PRO A 980 18.47 -3.34 -34.25
C PRO A 980 17.32 -4.36 -34.10
N ILE A 981 17.08 -5.13 -35.16
CA ILE A 981 16.19 -6.30 -35.17
C ILE A 981 16.81 -7.37 -34.27
N ARG A 982 16.38 -7.47 -33.01
CA ARG A 982 16.72 -8.62 -32.16
C ARG A 982 15.81 -8.77 -30.92
N LEU A 983 14.48 -8.77 -31.05
CA LEU A 983 13.59 -9.35 -30.01
C LEU A 983 12.09 -9.48 -30.41
N LEU A 984 11.73 -9.97 -31.60
CA LEU A 984 10.32 -10.21 -31.96
C LEU A 984 10.11 -11.52 -32.73
N LEU A 985 10.71 -12.61 -32.26
CA LEU A 985 10.49 -13.96 -32.82
C LEU A 985 9.98 -14.99 -31.79
N PHE A 986 9.34 -14.56 -30.69
CA PHE A 986 8.74 -15.50 -29.73
C PHE A 986 7.22 -15.46 -29.59
N PHE A 987 6.51 -14.57 -30.28
CA PHE A 987 5.04 -14.63 -30.34
C PHE A 987 4.54 -14.20 -31.71
N SER A 988 4.20 -15.16 -32.58
CA SER A 988 3.19 -14.95 -33.64
C SER A 988 2.84 -16.28 -34.31
N ASN A 989 1.83 -16.96 -33.76
CA ASN A 989 0.92 -17.79 -34.55
C ASN A 989 -0.35 -16.97 -34.80
N MET A 990 -0.33 -16.04 -35.76
CA MET A 990 -1.55 -15.45 -36.34
C MET A 990 -1.22 -14.77 -37.67
N ILE A 991 -1.58 -15.44 -38.76
CA ILE A 991 -1.33 -15.03 -40.16
C ILE A 991 -2.06 -13.72 -40.54
N TYR A 992 -2.97 -13.22 -39.70
CA TYR A 992 -3.75 -12.02 -39.98
C TYR A 992 -2.99 -10.69 -39.74
N ILE A 993 -1.91 -10.69 -38.97
CA ILE A 993 -1.12 -9.46 -38.66
C ILE A 993 -0.04 -9.15 -39.71
N GLN A 994 0.37 -10.15 -40.52
CA GLN A 994 1.42 -9.96 -41.52
C GLN A 994 1.04 -9.03 -42.67
N SER A 995 -0.26 -8.83 -42.94
CA SER A 995 -0.75 -7.90 -43.97
C SER A 995 -0.67 -6.44 -43.52
N LEU A 996 -0.99 -6.15 -42.25
CA LEU A 996 -0.95 -4.78 -41.71
C LEU A 996 0.49 -4.29 -41.47
N CYS A 997 1.41 -5.19 -41.10
CA CYS A 997 2.82 -4.83 -40.86
C CYS A 997 3.63 -4.52 -42.15
N ARG A 998 3.07 -4.71 -43.35
CA ARG A 998 3.77 -4.39 -44.61
C ARG A 998 3.69 -2.92 -45.04
N GLN A 999 2.91 -2.08 -44.36
CA GLN A 999 2.74 -0.66 -44.71
C GLN A 999 3.52 0.33 -43.81
N LEU A 1000 4.28 -0.13 -42.83
CA LEU A 1000 5.08 0.76 -41.98
C LEU A 1000 6.54 0.80 -42.47
N GLU A 1001 6.89 1.93 -43.07
CA GLU A 1001 8.24 2.30 -43.53
C GLU A 1001 9.31 2.19 -42.41
N PRO A 1002 10.63 2.20 -42.73
CA PRO A 1002 11.70 1.99 -41.75
C PRO A 1002 11.78 3.04 -40.61
N VAL A 1003 11.00 4.13 -40.71
CA VAL A 1003 10.77 5.10 -39.64
C VAL A 1003 10.09 4.46 -38.41
N GLY A 1004 9.44 3.30 -38.57
CA GLY A 1004 8.86 2.47 -37.49
C GLY A 1004 9.87 1.77 -36.56
N ARG A 1005 11.17 2.13 -36.59
CA ARG A 1005 12.22 1.56 -35.71
C ARG A 1005 12.70 2.50 -34.61
N LYS A 1006 12.08 3.67 -34.45
CA LYS A 1006 12.41 4.63 -33.37
C LYS A 1006 11.85 4.17 -32.03
N GLN A 1007 12.45 4.64 -30.94
CA GLN A 1007 11.94 4.35 -29.61
C GLN A 1007 10.65 5.15 -29.38
N ALA A 1008 9.56 4.44 -29.11
CA ALA A 1008 8.23 5.01 -28.87
C ALA A 1008 7.92 5.26 -27.37
N TYR A 1009 8.94 5.21 -26.51
CA TYR A 1009 8.85 5.43 -25.06
C TYR A 1009 10.12 6.10 -24.55
N ASN A 1010 10.06 6.71 -23.38
CA ASN A 1010 11.23 7.25 -22.70
C ASN A 1010 11.51 6.42 -21.43
N ASN A 1011 12.77 6.07 -21.20
CA ASN A 1011 13.17 5.42 -19.96
C ASN A 1011 13.62 6.50 -18.97
N PHE A 1012 12.73 6.94 -18.08
CA PHE A 1012 12.98 7.95 -17.06
C PHE A 1012 13.78 7.38 -15.87
N THR A 1013 15.02 6.98 -16.12
CA THR A 1013 15.98 6.51 -15.11
C THR A 1013 17.20 7.42 -15.15
N TYR A 1014 17.73 7.90 -14.03
CA TYR A 1014 18.90 8.76 -14.13
C TYR A 1014 20.16 7.91 -14.36
N ASP A 1015 20.76 8.01 -15.54
CA ASP A 1015 22.04 7.41 -15.89
C ASP A 1015 22.80 8.35 -16.81
N ARG A 1016 23.99 8.76 -16.36
CA ARG A 1016 24.84 9.73 -17.07
C ARG A 1016 25.37 9.18 -18.40
N SER A 1017 25.43 7.86 -18.59
CA SER A 1017 26.04 7.20 -19.75
C SER A 1017 25.08 6.97 -20.94
N LYS A 1018 23.81 7.40 -20.84
CA LYS A 1018 22.77 7.08 -21.83
C LYS A 1018 22.91 7.73 -23.22
N VAL A 1019 23.75 8.74 -23.37
CA VAL A 1019 23.92 9.45 -24.65
C VAL A 1019 24.62 8.53 -25.65
N ARG A 1020 23.91 8.14 -26.72
CA ARG A 1020 24.46 7.26 -27.76
C ARG A 1020 25.29 8.03 -28.76
N CYS A 1021 26.22 7.32 -29.39
CA CYS A 1021 27.09 7.88 -30.42
C CYS A 1021 26.63 7.41 -31.82
N PRO A 1022 26.69 8.30 -32.84
CA PRO A 1022 26.58 7.86 -34.24
C PRO A 1022 27.63 6.79 -34.55
N SER A 1023 27.25 5.79 -35.35
CA SER A 1023 28.15 4.71 -35.76
C SER A 1023 28.96 5.11 -37.00
N GLU A 1024 30.14 4.55 -37.20
CA GLU A 1024 30.92 4.78 -38.44
C GLU A 1024 30.15 4.35 -39.71
N ALA A 1025 29.35 3.27 -39.61
CA ALA A 1025 28.54 2.78 -40.72
C ALA A 1025 27.36 3.72 -41.07
N ASN A 1026 26.87 4.48 -40.10
CA ASN A 1026 25.77 5.43 -40.27
C ASN A 1026 26.07 6.69 -39.43
N PRO A 1027 26.92 7.60 -39.95
CA PRO A 1027 27.32 8.80 -39.22
C PRO A 1027 26.28 9.93 -39.29
N PHE A 1028 25.18 9.70 -40.02
CA PHE A 1028 24.16 10.69 -40.31
C PHE A 1028 23.02 10.68 -39.30
N ILE A 1029 22.30 11.80 -39.21
CA ILE A 1029 21.01 11.88 -38.53
C ILE A 1029 19.97 11.15 -39.38
N PHE A 1030 19.19 10.27 -38.74
CA PHE A 1030 18.23 9.43 -39.44
C PHE A 1030 17.00 10.22 -39.89
N THR A 1031 16.71 10.10 -41.19
CA THR A 1031 15.56 10.62 -41.91
C THR A 1031 14.87 9.46 -42.61
N LYS A 1032 13.68 9.67 -43.19
CA LYS A 1032 12.95 8.64 -43.96
C LYS A 1032 13.84 8.04 -45.07
N THR A 1033 14.51 8.88 -45.85
CA THR A 1033 15.31 8.49 -47.02
C THR A 1033 16.55 7.67 -46.67
N ASN A 1034 17.35 8.07 -45.69
CA ASN A 1034 18.60 7.36 -45.33
C ASN A 1034 18.41 6.18 -44.37
N SER A 1035 17.15 5.87 -43.99
CA SER A 1035 16.81 4.71 -43.16
C SER A 1035 16.43 3.46 -43.97
N LEU A 1036 16.27 3.58 -45.29
CA LEU A 1036 15.95 2.48 -46.20
C LEU A 1036 17.22 1.69 -46.61
N PRO A 1037 17.20 0.34 -46.64
CA PRO A 1037 18.29 -0.43 -47.22
C PRO A 1037 18.46 -0.07 -48.70
N ALA A 1038 19.70 0.11 -49.17
CA ALA A 1038 19.97 0.30 -50.59
C ALA A 1038 19.40 -0.89 -51.41
N PRO A 1039 18.73 -0.65 -52.56
CA PRO A 1039 18.20 -1.72 -53.37
C PRO A 1039 19.33 -2.66 -53.84
N PRO A 1040 19.13 -3.99 -53.84
CA PRO A 1040 20.17 -4.94 -54.19
C PRO A 1040 20.59 -4.74 -55.65
N THR A 1041 21.87 -4.41 -55.84
CA THR A 1041 22.50 -4.22 -57.14
C THR A 1041 22.97 -5.57 -57.71
N THR A 1042 22.09 -6.56 -57.83
CA THR A 1042 22.40 -7.81 -58.53
C THR A 1042 21.14 -8.43 -59.11
N ALA A 1043 21.11 -8.62 -60.43
CA ALA A 1043 20.06 -9.33 -61.15
C ALA A 1043 19.83 -10.74 -60.56
N PRO A 1044 18.59 -11.22 -60.41
CA PRO A 1044 18.33 -12.56 -59.90
C PRO A 1044 18.61 -13.61 -60.99
N THR A 1045 19.54 -14.52 -60.72
CA THR A 1045 19.85 -15.71 -61.53
C THR A 1045 18.98 -16.93 -61.19
N THR A 1046 17.95 -16.79 -60.35
CA THR A 1046 17.02 -17.89 -60.05
C THR A 1046 15.73 -17.80 -60.87
N PRO A 1047 15.44 -18.78 -61.73
CA PRO A 1047 14.24 -18.77 -62.56
C PRO A 1047 12.98 -18.97 -61.72
N VAL A 1048 11.95 -18.19 -62.05
CA VAL A 1048 10.67 -17.97 -61.34
C VAL A 1048 9.87 -19.26 -61.06
N TRP A 1049 10.21 -20.39 -61.67
CA TRP A 1049 9.47 -21.65 -61.51
C TRP A 1049 9.79 -22.42 -60.22
N VAL A 1050 10.95 -22.19 -59.59
CA VAL A 1050 11.36 -22.94 -58.39
C VAL A 1050 10.46 -22.66 -57.18
N PRO A 1051 10.12 -21.39 -56.83
CA PRO A 1051 9.21 -21.11 -55.72
C PRO A 1051 7.78 -21.61 -55.98
N VAL A 1052 7.34 -21.61 -57.24
CA VAL A 1052 6.00 -22.07 -57.64
C VAL A 1052 5.88 -23.59 -57.46
N LEU A 1053 6.90 -24.36 -57.86
CA LEU A 1053 6.92 -25.81 -57.68
C LEU A 1053 6.98 -26.22 -56.20
N VAL A 1054 7.72 -25.49 -55.37
CA VAL A 1054 7.76 -25.71 -53.91
C VAL A 1054 6.41 -25.38 -53.27
N GLY A 1055 5.74 -24.32 -53.73
CA GLY A 1055 4.39 -23.95 -53.28
C GLY A 1055 3.33 -25.02 -53.62
N ILE A 1056 3.33 -25.53 -54.85
CA ILE A 1056 2.39 -26.54 -55.31
C ILE A 1056 2.60 -27.87 -54.57
N THR A 1057 3.85 -28.31 -54.40
CA THR A 1057 4.16 -29.56 -53.70
C THR A 1057 3.78 -29.50 -52.22
N SER A 1058 4.02 -28.36 -51.56
CA SER A 1058 3.62 -28.15 -50.16
C SER A 1058 2.09 -28.13 -49.98
N PHE A 1059 1.37 -27.53 -50.93
CA PHE A 1059 -0.10 -27.50 -50.92
C PHE A 1059 -0.70 -28.90 -51.08
N LEU A 1060 -0.17 -29.70 -52.02
CA LEU A 1060 -0.61 -31.08 -52.24
C LEU A 1060 -0.33 -31.97 -51.02
N ALA A 1061 0.84 -31.81 -50.38
CA ALA A 1061 1.16 -32.52 -49.15
C ALA A 1061 0.18 -32.18 -48.01
N GLY A 1062 -0.19 -30.90 -47.87
CA GLY A 1062 -1.18 -30.45 -46.88
C GLY A 1062 -2.58 -31.05 -47.09
N ILE A 1063 -3.02 -31.22 -48.33
CA ILE A 1063 -4.30 -31.86 -48.66
C ILE A 1063 -4.28 -33.35 -48.27
N VAL A 1064 -3.21 -34.07 -48.58
CA VAL A 1064 -3.07 -35.51 -48.27
C VAL A 1064 -3.10 -35.73 -46.75
N ILE A 1065 -2.37 -34.91 -45.99
CA ILE A 1065 -2.35 -34.99 -44.52
C ILE A 1065 -3.75 -34.71 -43.95
N SER A 1066 -4.45 -33.71 -44.47
CA SER A 1066 -5.81 -33.36 -44.03
C SER A 1066 -6.82 -34.49 -44.29
N GLN A 1067 -6.71 -35.17 -45.43
CA GLN A 1067 -7.57 -36.33 -45.73
C GLN A 1067 -7.27 -37.54 -44.84
N LEU A 1068 -6.00 -37.79 -44.50
CA LEU A 1068 -5.60 -38.84 -43.57
C LEU A 1068 -6.15 -38.59 -42.16
N VAL A 1069 -6.08 -37.35 -41.68
CA VAL A 1069 -6.64 -36.95 -40.37
C VAL A 1069 -8.17 -37.10 -40.35
N LEU A 1070 -8.87 -36.64 -41.40
CA LEU A 1070 -10.32 -36.78 -41.49
C LEU A 1070 -10.77 -38.25 -41.57
N SER A 1071 -10.04 -39.10 -42.29
CA SER A 1071 -10.27 -40.55 -42.36
C SER A 1071 -10.08 -41.23 -41.00
N TYR A 1072 -9.03 -40.85 -40.27
CA TYR A 1072 -8.77 -41.34 -38.92
C TYR A 1072 -9.87 -40.91 -37.93
N CYS A 1073 -10.31 -39.66 -37.98
CA CYS A 1073 -11.41 -39.14 -37.15
C CYS A 1073 -12.74 -39.83 -37.46
N ARG A 1074 -13.05 -40.11 -38.73
CA ARG A 1074 -14.25 -40.89 -39.12
C ARG A 1074 -14.22 -42.32 -38.61
N ARG A 1075 -13.07 -43.01 -38.70
CA ARG A 1075 -12.90 -44.37 -38.14
C ARG A 1075 -13.06 -44.40 -36.62
N LYS A 1076 -12.56 -43.38 -35.91
CA LYS A 1076 -12.70 -43.28 -34.44
C LYS A 1076 -14.14 -42.99 -34.00
N ARG A 1077 -14.91 -42.23 -34.80
CA ARG A 1077 -16.32 -41.92 -34.52
C ARG A 1077 -17.24 -43.11 -34.77
N ASN A 1078 -16.95 -43.95 -35.77
CA ASN A 1078 -17.71 -45.19 -36.02
C ASN A 1078 -17.43 -46.29 -34.97
N ARG A 1079 -16.25 -46.32 -34.32
CA ARG A 1079 -15.97 -47.27 -33.22
C ARG A 1079 -16.70 -46.93 -31.92
N LYS A 1080 -17.00 -45.65 -31.64
CA LYS A 1080 -17.71 -45.23 -30.41
C LYS A 1080 -19.25 -45.35 -30.50
N GLY A 1081 -19.81 -45.65 -31.67
CA GLY A 1081 -21.25 -45.82 -31.87
C GLY A 1081 -21.77 -47.25 -31.60
N ASN A 1082 -20.89 -48.25 -31.57
CA ASN A 1082 -21.28 -49.67 -31.40
C ASN A 1082 -21.24 -50.17 -29.95
N ASP A 1083 -20.61 -49.47 -29.01
CA ASP A 1083 -20.44 -49.93 -27.62
C ASP A 1083 -21.47 -49.36 -26.61
N ARG A 1084 -22.57 -48.76 -27.08
CA ARG A 1084 -23.61 -48.17 -26.21
C ARG A 1084 -25.01 -48.77 -26.37
N VAL A 1085 -25.13 -49.90 -27.05
CA VAL A 1085 -26.38 -50.66 -27.18
C VAL A 1085 -26.11 -52.13 -26.86
N GLU A 1086 -25.81 -52.46 -25.60
CA GLU A 1086 -26.18 -53.76 -25.03
C GLU A 1086 -26.03 -53.78 -23.49
N MET A 1087 -27.10 -54.24 -22.85
CA MET A 1087 -27.20 -54.78 -21.48
C MET A 1087 -27.28 -53.82 -20.27
N LYS A 1088 -28.51 -53.37 -20.00
CA LYS A 1088 -29.15 -53.58 -18.69
C LYS A 1088 -29.55 -55.06 -18.57
N THR A 1089 -29.02 -55.82 -17.59
CA THR A 1089 -29.77 -56.75 -16.69
C THR A 1089 -28.85 -57.49 -15.69
N THR A 1090 -29.03 -57.16 -14.39
CA THR A 1090 -29.24 -58.03 -13.19
C THR A 1090 -28.30 -59.19 -12.75
N VAL A 1091 -28.15 -59.25 -11.41
CA VAL A 1091 -27.78 -60.34 -10.43
C VAL A 1091 -26.30 -60.74 -10.44
N PHE A 1092 -25.51 -60.70 -9.35
CA PHE A 1092 -25.70 -60.92 -7.90
C PHE A 1092 -24.96 -59.88 -7.05
#